data_AF-A0A6P6XJW7-F1
#
_entry.id   AF-A0A6P6XJW7-F1
#
_cell.length_a   1.000
_cell.length_b   1.000
_cell.length_c   1.000
_cell.angle_alpha   90.00
_cell.angle_beta   90.00
_cell.angle_gamma   90.00
#
_symmetry.space_group_name_H-M   'P 1'
#
loop_
_entity.id
_entity.type
_entity.pdbx_description
1 polymer ?
#
loop_
_entity_poly.entity_id
_entity_poly.type
_entity_poly.pdbx_seq_one_letter_code
_entity_poly.pdbx_strand_id
1 'polypeptide(L)'
;MSLDEESTSIISSTSNESTPSNCKSNTFLCGVVEGFYGRPWTLEQRKDLFAKLKRFGMNVYMYAPKDDLKHRNLWRELYTVEESEQLSVLISNSKSNGILFVYAISPGLDIGYSNPKDVQALKRKLDQVKQLGCESFALLFDDIEPELNENDREAFKSFASAQVSVTNEVYQHLDQPVFIFCPTEYCSSRAVPNVQHSDYLSTIGAKLNTNIGIMWTGNRVISQSIGLSQIQELTDVLRRKPVIWDNLHANDYDQKRLFLGPYSDRSTQLIPHLSGVFTNPNCEYEANFIPIHTLGQWSKCTKDANECQSNSDIKLESESENGSIEDVPVEMDSCVYHYRNALRVAIQEWITEFYKVKNPQIKPNLVLGTSTTGNPPPNITLNYDSLITTTTKSTSPCKNEPLTENGLMLDSDIGNRIENGNSTINHDELLENKENTVQSLEPMDCNPSPDSSHKINSLDVPMIENLIKESDGNSAKNSMNSVDSDEMQTEVTFENDDSAVNETKSTMLTFEDIALLVDLFYLPFEHGPQGVQILHEFHWLKTNGFIVSEYRRKRQTANTNEQTNVSAEINEWYDRAAKFNEMTMLIGRLLTRLTFCKNRSLLYELYPYVWDIKGVISLLNSYVKWIALGRVPVTNFFQPIGLFPATFTWFSKGYKEAFQSGEQEPWLFRGGLTGELQRMLPVESVSDLFLYKAPDSPTSRIYTIRPYLPSDLQSVYEICFKNYDRHILLENNDQLVGDKLIGGFLTLSPEYCFIVEDDVRLCGYALAVLDAKNFFAKLEVSWIPGLLEKYPLMAEERSLKEKYVGQFVDEMHNQYKQQLSDPEEIFANYPSLLTLAVMANIMDLSVPKRMLTCVIAALKANGSKGLYCRIPANDKKTIEFYLKLGFQTINIRNSIATDDVYVGRVI
;
A
#
# COMPACT_ATOMS: atom_id res chain seq x y z
N MET A 1 -82.69 -51.29 -5.58
CA MET A 1 -81.85 -51.15 -4.37
C MET A 1 -80.48 -50.74 -4.89
N SER A 2 -80.14 -49.43 -4.94
CA SER A 2 -79.93 -48.48 -3.83
C SER A 2 -78.55 -48.70 -3.16
N LEU A 3 -77.60 -47.75 -3.08
CA LEU A 3 -77.51 -46.42 -3.72
C LEU A 3 -76.05 -46.16 -4.17
N ASP A 4 -75.66 -45.14 -4.93
CA ASP A 4 -76.08 -44.46 -6.19
C ASP A 4 -74.81 -43.60 -6.60
N GLU A 5 -74.69 -42.58 -7.49
CA GLU A 5 -75.61 -41.72 -8.25
C GLU A 5 -74.95 -41.25 -9.60
N GLU A 6 -74.33 -40.06 -9.69
CA GLU A 6 -73.91 -39.40 -10.97
C GLU A 6 -72.54 -38.66 -10.89
N SER A 7 -71.81 -38.28 -11.97
CA SER A 7 -71.74 -38.77 -13.37
C SER A 7 -70.48 -38.25 -14.13
N THR A 8 -70.26 -38.83 -15.32
CA THR A 8 -69.41 -38.44 -16.49
C THR A 8 -69.53 -36.97 -16.96
N SER A 9 -68.66 -36.35 -17.78
CA SER A 9 -67.36 -36.73 -18.43
C SER A 9 -66.75 -35.54 -19.24
N ILE A 10 -65.43 -35.60 -19.51
CA ILE A 10 -64.71 -35.20 -20.76
C ILE A 10 -65.25 -34.03 -21.62
N ILE A 11 -64.41 -33.01 -21.88
CA ILE A 11 -64.09 -32.47 -23.22
C ILE A 11 -62.95 -31.43 -23.14
N SER A 12 -62.12 -31.35 -24.18
CA SER A 12 -61.09 -30.32 -24.36
C SER A 12 -61.57 -29.24 -25.34
N SER A 13 -61.51 -27.96 -24.96
CA SER A 13 -61.74 -26.83 -25.89
C SER A 13 -60.90 -25.62 -25.50
N THR A 14 -60.28 -24.99 -26.50
CA THR A 14 -59.47 -23.77 -26.37
C THR A 14 -60.33 -22.52 -26.12
N SER A 15 -59.90 -21.66 -25.20
CA SER A 15 -60.37 -20.28 -25.09
C SER A 15 -59.19 -19.33 -24.86
N ASN A 16 -59.02 -18.35 -25.75
CA ASN A 16 -58.02 -17.30 -25.57
C ASN A 16 -58.52 -16.31 -24.50
N GLU A 17 -57.79 -16.14 -23.41
CA GLU A 17 -57.90 -14.96 -22.56
C GLU A 17 -56.59 -14.17 -22.60
N SER A 18 -56.64 -13.01 -23.26
CA SER A 18 -55.52 -12.08 -23.36
C SER A 18 -55.38 -11.28 -22.06
N THR A 19 -54.63 -11.82 -21.10
CA THR A 19 -54.24 -11.09 -19.87
C THR A 19 -53.51 -9.79 -20.22
N PRO A 20 -53.99 -8.60 -19.81
CA PRO A 20 -53.35 -7.34 -20.16
C PRO A 20 -51.92 -7.24 -19.60
N SER A 21 -50.95 -7.08 -20.50
CA SER A 21 -49.52 -7.00 -20.16
C SER A 21 -49.15 -5.63 -19.58
N ASN A 22 -49.54 -5.33 -18.34
CA ASN A 22 -49.13 -4.08 -17.68
C ASN A 22 -49.01 -4.14 -16.14
N CYS A 23 -48.03 -4.90 -15.65
CA CYS A 23 -47.47 -4.76 -14.30
C CYS A 23 -45.95 -4.98 -14.35
N LYS A 24 -45.18 -3.92 -14.66
CA LYS A 24 -43.72 -3.93 -14.45
C LYS A 24 -43.47 -3.87 -12.94
N SER A 25 -43.07 -4.98 -12.33
CA SER A 25 -42.85 -5.06 -10.88
C SER A 25 -41.58 -4.33 -10.45
N ASN A 26 -41.71 -3.41 -9.49
CA ASN A 26 -40.58 -2.79 -8.79
C ASN A 26 -39.70 -3.88 -8.18
N THR A 27 -38.58 -4.17 -8.84
CA THR A 27 -37.62 -5.19 -8.43
C THR A 27 -36.42 -4.47 -7.85
N PHE A 28 -36.07 -4.76 -6.59
CA PHE A 28 -34.94 -4.14 -5.91
C PHE A 28 -33.63 -4.46 -6.67
N LEU A 29 -32.93 -3.42 -7.13
CA LEU A 29 -31.70 -3.58 -7.90
C LEU A 29 -30.52 -3.78 -6.93
N CYS A 30 -29.89 -4.95 -6.92
CA CYS A 30 -28.75 -5.22 -6.04
C CYS A 30 -27.60 -5.85 -6.82
N GLY A 31 -26.41 -5.28 -6.69
CA GLY A 31 -25.24 -5.70 -7.45
C GLY A 31 -24.08 -4.71 -7.37
N VAL A 32 -23.37 -4.56 -8.49
CA VAL A 32 -22.08 -3.85 -8.56
C VAL A 32 -22.10 -2.74 -9.60
N VAL A 33 -21.50 -1.60 -9.27
CA VAL A 33 -21.04 -0.61 -10.25
C VAL A 33 -19.52 -0.70 -10.36
N GLU A 34 -19.02 -0.80 -11.59
CA GLU A 34 -17.59 -0.63 -11.88
C GLU A 34 -17.36 0.86 -12.13
N GLY A 35 -17.20 1.65 -11.05
CA GLY A 35 -17.27 3.13 -11.10
C GLY A 35 -16.09 3.88 -10.49
N PHE A 36 -15.06 3.13 -10.09
CA PHE A 36 -13.79 3.61 -9.52
C PHE A 36 -12.85 4.22 -10.57
N TYR A 37 -11.84 4.95 -10.09
CA TYR A 37 -10.70 5.43 -10.86
C TYR A 37 -9.57 4.39 -10.94
N GLY A 38 -8.85 4.37 -12.06
CA GLY A 38 -7.80 3.39 -12.34
C GLY A 38 -8.23 2.26 -13.28
N ARG A 39 -7.34 1.27 -13.44
CA ARG A 39 -7.37 0.26 -14.51
C ARG A 39 -8.69 -0.54 -14.52
N PRO A 40 -9.54 -0.44 -15.57
CA PRO A 40 -10.82 -1.17 -15.61
C PRO A 40 -10.67 -2.70 -15.59
N TRP A 41 -11.74 -3.41 -15.21
CA TRP A 41 -11.76 -4.87 -15.21
C TRP A 41 -11.74 -5.45 -16.63
N THR A 42 -11.12 -6.62 -16.78
CA THR A 42 -11.10 -7.32 -18.08
C THR A 42 -12.46 -7.94 -18.42
N LEU A 43 -12.69 -8.22 -19.70
CA LEU A 43 -13.88 -8.95 -20.17
C LEU A 43 -14.09 -10.28 -19.41
N GLU A 44 -13.02 -11.03 -19.14
CA GLU A 44 -13.11 -12.29 -18.37
C GLU A 44 -13.40 -12.07 -16.88
N GLN A 45 -12.86 -11.02 -16.26
CA GLN A 45 -13.21 -10.64 -14.88
C GLN A 45 -14.70 -10.23 -14.78
N ARG A 46 -15.24 -9.51 -15.77
CA ARG A 46 -16.67 -9.13 -15.83
C ARG A 46 -17.59 -10.33 -16.10
N LYS A 47 -17.18 -11.31 -16.92
CA LYS A 47 -17.91 -12.59 -17.10
C LYS A 47 -17.96 -13.41 -15.80
N ASP A 48 -16.82 -13.54 -15.12
CA ASP A 48 -16.70 -14.20 -13.81
C ASP A 48 -17.55 -13.46 -12.73
N LEU A 49 -17.61 -12.12 -12.80
CA LEU A 49 -18.51 -11.32 -11.97
C LEU A 49 -19.98 -11.67 -12.20
N PHE A 50 -20.45 -11.75 -13.45
CA PHE A 50 -21.88 -12.04 -13.71
C PHE A 50 -22.29 -13.43 -13.21
N ALA A 51 -21.39 -14.42 -13.29
CA ALA A 51 -21.60 -15.73 -12.69
C ALA A 51 -21.63 -15.68 -11.14
N LYS A 52 -20.75 -14.89 -10.51
CA LYS A 52 -20.74 -14.67 -9.06
C LYS A 52 -22.00 -13.93 -8.58
N LEU A 53 -22.40 -12.84 -9.24
CA LEU A 53 -23.63 -12.09 -8.92
C LEU A 53 -24.85 -13.01 -8.96
N LYS A 54 -24.99 -13.81 -10.02
CA LYS A 54 -26.05 -14.82 -10.16
C LYS A 54 -26.03 -15.84 -9.03
N ARG A 55 -24.86 -16.42 -8.70
CA ARG A 55 -24.69 -17.38 -7.59
C ARG A 55 -25.10 -16.75 -6.25
N PHE A 56 -24.74 -15.49 -6.04
CA PHE A 56 -25.02 -14.74 -4.83
C PHE A 56 -26.43 -14.11 -4.80
N GLY A 57 -27.25 -14.27 -5.84
CA GLY A 57 -28.63 -13.76 -5.89
C GLY A 57 -28.78 -12.26 -6.21
N MET A 58 -27.71 -11.62 -6.67
CA MET A 58 -27.73 -10.25 -7.20
C MET A 58 -28.16 -10.22 -8.67
N ASN A 59 -28.65 -9.07 -9.12
CA ASN A 59 -29.43 -8.94 -10.37
C ASN A 59 -29.02 -7.79 -11.28
N VAL A 60 -28.03 -6.96 -10.92
CA VAL A 60 -27.59 -5.82 -11.75
C VAL A 60 -26.07 -5.65 -11.79
N TYR A 61 -25.58 -5.14 -12.92
CA TYR A 61 -24.22 -4.60 -13.07
C TYR A 61 -24.29 -3.28 -13.86
N MET A 62 -23.52 -2.30 -13.42
CA MET A 62 -23.40 -1.00 -14.07
C MET A 62 -21.97 -0.76 -14.56
N TYR A 63 -21.84 -0.56 -15.88
CA TYR A 63 -20.59 -0.20 -16.54
C TYR A 63 -20.41 1.31 -16.43
N ALA A 64 -19.50 1.75 -15.55
CA ALA A 64 -19.17 3.17 -15.35
C ALA A 64 -17.66 3.49 -15.17
N PRO A 65 -16.69 2.71 -15.73
CA PRO A 65 -15.28 2.85 -15.37
C PRO A 65 -14.74 4.24 -15.75
N LYS A 66 -14.18 4.97 -14.79
CA LYS A 66 -13.73 6.36 -14.99
C LYS A 66 -12.62 6.46 -16.04
N ASP A 67 -11.75 5.45 -16.10
CA ASP A 67 -10.60 5.37 -17.01
C ASP A 67 -10.93 4.82 -18.43
N ASP A 68 -12.18 4.39 -18.72
CA ASP A 68 -12.59 4.23 -20.12
C ASP A 68 -12.71 5.62 -20.75
N LEU A 69 -11.77 5.96 -21.63
CA LEU A 69 -11.76 7.23 -22.34
C LEU A 69 -13.12 7.50 -23.01
N LYS A 70 -13.77 6.49 -23.59
CA LYS A 70 -15.06 6.65 -24.28
C LYS A 70 -16.27 6.62 -23.34
N HIS A 71 -16.08 6.34 -22.05
CA HIS A 71 -17.09 6.53 -21.01
C HIS A 71 -17.14 7.98 -20.49
N ARG A 72 -15.97 8.63 -20.34
CA ARG A 72 -15.85 9.99 -19.75
C ARG A 72 -15.17 11.00 -20.67
N ASN A 73 -13.85 10.94 -20.84
CA ASN A 73 -13.06 12.02 -21.47
C ASN A 73 -13.35 12.27 -22.96
N LEU A 74 -13.69 11.21 -23.70
CA LEU A 74 -14.01 11.18 -25.13
C LEU A 74 -15.44 10.65 -25.35
N TRP A 75 -16.38 11.01 -24.47
CA TRP A 75 -17.75 10.47 -24.46
C TRP A 75 -18.49 10.62 -25.80
N ARG A 76 -18.18 11.68 -26.57
CA ARG A 76 -18.73 11.94 -27.92
C ARG A 76 -18.28 10.93 -28.99
N GLU A 77 -17.14 10.25 -28.80
CA GLU A 77 -16.65 9.28 -29.76
C GLU A 77 -17.44 7.98 -29.73
N LEU A 78 -17.71 7.40 -30.90
CA LEU A 78 -18.32 6.08 -31.02
C LEU A 78 -17.30 4.98 -30.71
N TYR A 79 -17.79 3.85 -30.21
CA TYR A 79 -16.95 2.65 -30.08
C TYR A 79 -16.56 2.12 -31.47
N THR A 80 -15.34 1.59 -31.63
CA THR A 80 -14.88 0.93 -32.87
C THR A 80 -15.62 -0.39 -33.09
N VAL A 81 -15.34 -1.10 -34.19
CA VAL A 81 -15.94 -2.42 -34.46
C VAL A 81 -15.52 -3.44 -33.38
N GLU A 82 -14.25 -3.40 -33.00
CA GLU A 82 -13.62 -4.31 -32.03
C GLU A 82 -14.10 -4.03 -30.60
N GLU A 83 -14.21 -2.75 -30.22
CA GLU A 83 -14.80 -2.34 -28.94
C GLU A 83 -16.30 -2.70 -28.88
N SER A 84 -17.03 -2.52 -30.00
CA SER A 84 -18.45 -2.87 -30.11
C SER A 84 -18.69 -4.38 -30.01
N GLU A 85 -17.82 -5.20 -30.59
CA GLU A 85 -17.89 -6.66 -30.45
C GLU A 85 -17.67 -7.09 -29.00
N GLN A 86 -16.65 -6.54 -28.32
CA GLN A 86 -16.38 -6.83 -26.90
C GLN A 86 -17.56 -6.43 -25.99
N LEU A 87 -18.17 -5.27 -26.23
CA LEU A 87 -19.36 -4.82 -25.49
C LEU A 87 -20.60 -5.68 -25.81
N SER A 88 -20.81 -6.08 -27.05
CA SER A 88 -21.91 -6.98 -27.44
C SER A 88 -21.79 -8.36 -26.79
N VAL A 89 -20.57 -8.93 -26.72
CA VAL A 89 -20.28 -10.18 -25.98
C VAL A 89 -20.54 -10.00 -24.47
N LEU A 90 -20.16 -8.85 -23.90
CA LEU A 90 -20.38 -8.53 -22.49
C LEU A 90 -21.89 -8.42 -22.16
N ILE A 91 -22.65 -7.68 -22.95
CA ILE A 91 -24.11 -7.51 -22.83
C ILE A 91 -24.85 -8.84 -23.04
N SER A 92 -24.36 -9.69 -23.94
CA SER A 92 -24.91 -11.05 -24.13
C SER A 92 -24.64 -11.95 -22.91
N ASN A 93 -23.48 -11.82 -22.27
CA ASN A 93 -23.11 -12.64 -21.13
C ASN A 93 -23.86 -12.25 -19.83
N SER A 94 -24.10 -10.96 -19.59
CA SER A 94 -24.93 -10.50 -18.46
C SER A 94 -26.37 -11.03 -18.59
N LYS A 95 -26.98 -10.90 -19.77
CA LYS A 95 -28.32 -11.46 -20.06
C LYS A 95 -28.37 -12.98 -19.85
N SER A 96 -27.36 -13.74 -20.28
CA SER A 96 -27.32 -15.19 -20.05
C SER A 96 -27.20 -15.59 -18.56
N ASN A 97 -26.70 -14.67 -17.73
CA ASN A 97 -26.66 -14.84 -16.27
C ASN A 97 -27.90 -14.31 -15.55
N GLY A 98 -28.80 -13.59 -16.23
CA GLY A 98 -29.95 -12.92 -15.61
C GLY A 98 -29.57 -11.60 -14.91
N ILE A 99 -28.44 -11.01 -15.28
CA ILE A 99 -27.94 -9.74 -14.74
C ILE A 99 -28.38 -8.60 -15.67
N LEU A 100 -29.10 -7.62 -15.13
CA LEU A 100 -29.43 -6.38 -15.80
C LEU A 100 -28.15 -5.58 -16.06
N PHE A 101 -27.86 -5.26 -17.31
CA PHE A 101 -26.69 -4.48 -17.70
C PHE A 101 -27.08 -3.01 -17.90
N VAL A 102 -26.53 -2.12 -17.09
CA VAL A 102 -26.71 -0.67 -17.20
C VAL A 102 -25.45 -0.06 -17.83
N TYR A 103 -25.57 0.53 -19.01
CA TYR A 103 -24.49 1.31 -19.61
C TYR A 103 -24.55 2.77 -19.11
N ALA A 104 -23.55 3.19 -18.33
CA ALA A 104 -23.40 4.59 -17.95
C ALA A 104 -22.61 5.39 -18.98
N ILE A 105 -22.68 6.72 -18.88
CA ILE A 105 -21.79 7.65 -19.57
C ILE A 105 -21.67 8.94 -18.75
N SER A 106 -20.46 9.50 -18.66
CA SER A 106 -20.13 10.71 -17.89
C SER A 106 -19.83 11.91 -18.81
N PRO A 107 -20.83 12.57 -19.43
CA PRO A 107 -20.59 13.69 -20.35
C PRO A 107 -20.24 15.01 -19.64
N GLY A 108 -20.35 15.07 -18.31
CA GLY A 108 -20.40 16.32 -17.54
C GLY A 108 -19.15 17.22 -17.59
N LEU A 109 -17.98 16.70 -18.01
CA LEU A 109 -16.73 17.47 -18.02
C LEU A 109 -16.70 18.60 -19.05
N ASP A 110 -17.35 18.43 -20.22
CA ASP A 110 -17.22 19.37 -21.34
C ASP A 110 -18.48 19.50 -22.21
N ILE A 111 -19.63 19.01 -21.73
CA ILE A 111 -20.91 19.11 -22.45
C ILE A 111 -21.43 20.55 -22.49
N GLY A 112 -21.73 21.06 -23.69
CA GLY A 112 -22.63 22.20 -23.84
C GLY A 112 -24.08 21.71 -23.74
N TYR A 113 -24.76 21.95 -22.63
CA TYR A 113 -26.11 21.43 -22.39
C TYR A 113 -27.15 22.00 -23.40
N SER A 114 -26.93 23.21 -23.90
CA SER A 114 -27.74 23.88 -24.92
C SER A 114 -27.26 23.59 -26.35
N ASN A 115 -26.06 23.01 -26.52
CA ASN A 115 -25.47 22.75 -27.83
C ASN A 115 -26.14 21.52 -28.48
N PRO A 116 -26.96 21.70 -29.54
CA PRO A 116 -27.68 20.59 -30.13
C PRO A 116 -26.76 19.54 -30.77
N LYS A 117 -25.49 19.87 -31.07
CA LYS A 117 -24.50 18.90 -31.55
C LYS A 117 -24.10 17.92 -30.46
N ASP A 118 -23.97 18.37 -29.23
CA ASP A 118 -23.54 17.55 -28.09
C ASP A 118 -24.66 16.64 -27.62
N VAL A 119 -25.88 17.18 -27.47
CA VAL A 119 -27.08 16.36 -27.19
C VAL A 119 -27.31 15.33 -28.29
N GLN A 120 -27.06 15.67 -29.56
CA GLN A 120 -27.14 14.72 -30.67
C GLN A 120 -25.99 13.69 -30.68
N ALA A 121 -24.78 14.04 -30.24
CA ALA A 121 -23.68 13.10 -30.07
C ALA A 121 -23.99 12.09 -28.95
N LEU A 122 -24.51 12.56 -27.82
CA LEU A 122 -24.92 11.73 -26.68
C LEU A 122 -25.97 10.70 -27.10
N LYS A 123 -27.00 11.14 -27.84
CA LYS A 123 -28.02 10.26 -28.44
C LYS A 123 -27.40 9.20 -29.35
N ARG A 124 -26.53 9.58 -30.30
CA ARG A 124 -25.88 8.61 -31.23
C ARG A 124 -25.04 7.57 -30.50
N LYS A 125 -24.30 7.96 -29.46
CA LYS A 125 -23.49 7.05 -28.64
C LYS A 125 -24.36 6.04 -27.88
N LEU A 126 -25.47 6.51 -27.30
CA LEU A 126 -26.42 5.63 -26.61
C LEU A 126 -27.22 4.76 -27.59
N ASP A 127 -27.55 5.27 -28.78
CA ASP A 127 -28.17 4.51 -29.87
C ASP A 127 -27.24 3.39 -30.39
N GLN A 128 -25.92 3.63 -30.46
CA GLN A 128 -24.94 2.58 -30.78
C GLN A 128 -25.00 1.47 -29.73
N VAL A 129 -24.92 1.80 -28.44
CA VAL A 129 -24.93 0.79 -27.36
C VAL A 129 -26.29 0.09 -27.23
N LYS A 130 -27.40 0.77 -27.56
CA LYS A 130 -28.74 0.16 -27.73
C LYS A 130 -28.76 -0.86 -28.87
N GLN A 131 -28.09 -0.59 -29.99
CA GLN A 131 -27.94 -1.54 -31.12
C GLN A 131 -27.06 -2.75 -30.76
N LEU A 132 -26.12 -2.64 -29.81
CA LEU A 132 -25.40 -3.78 -29.23
C LEU A 132 -26.26 -4.61 -28.25
N GLY A 133 -27.54 -4.27 -28.11
CA GLY A 133 -28.51 -4.99 -27.29
C GLY A 133 -28.63 -4.46 -25.85
N CYS A 134 -28.10 -3.27 -25.53
CA CYS A 134 -28.29 -2.68 -24.20
C CYS A 134 -29.73 -2.13 -24.03
N GLU A 135 -30.35 -2.44 -22.89
CA GLU A 135 -31.75 -2.09 -22.57
C GLU A 135 -31.87 -1.19 -21.33
N SER A 136 -30.77 -0.74 -20.75
CA SER A 136 -30.75 0.08 -19.54
C SER A 136 -29.53 1.00 -19.51
N PHE A 137 -29.70 2.23 -19.05
CA PHE A 137 -28.72 3.30 -19.24
C PHE A 137 -28.57 4.20 -18.01
N ALA A 138 -27.46 4.92 -17.91
CA ALA A 138 -27.28 5.97 -16.92
C ALA A 138 -26.56 7.20 -17.47
N LEU A 139 -26.90 8.39 -16.94
CA LEU A 139 -26.10 9.61 -17.11
C LEU A 139 -25.49 10.00 -15.77
N LEU A 140 -24.19 10.25 -15.77
CA LEU A 140 -23.43 10.60 -14.58
C LEU A 140 -22.90 12.03 -14.67
N PHE A 141 -23.23 12.82 -13.65
CA PHE A 141 -22.72 14.18 -13.45
C PHE A 141 -21.96 14.27 -12.12
N ASP A 142 -21.32 13.16 -11.74
CA ASP A 142 -20.41 13.01 -10.61
C ASP A 142 -19.06 13.70 -10.90
N ASP A 143 -18.44 14.26 -9.87
CA ASP A 143 -17.06 14.80 -9.89
C ASP A 143 -16.80 15.78 -11.06
N ILE A 144 -17.61 16.85 -11.11
CA ILE A 144 -17.53 17.97 -12.06
C ILE A 144 -17.76 19.31 -11.33
N GLU A 145 -17.22 20.40 -11.88
CA GLU A 145 -17.48 21.76 -11.38
C GLU A 145 -18.97 22.14 -11.57
N PRO A 146 -19.64 22.74 -10.56
CA PRO A 146 -21.08 23.05 -10.61
C PRO A 146 -21.43 24.32 -11.41
N GLU A 147 -20.61 24.69 -12.40
CA GLU A 147 -20.77 25.92 -13.19
C GLU A 147 -21.28 25.65 -14.62
N LEU A 148 -22.19 26.49 -15.10
CA LEU A 148 -22.60 26.52 -16.52
C LEU A 148 -21.62 27.38 -17.33
N ASN A 149 -21.31 27.00 -18.57
CA ASN A 149 -20.66 27.90 -19.52
C ASN A 149 -21.60 29.05 -19.94
N GLU A 150 -21.06 30.09 -20.60
CA GLU A 150 -21.80 31.32 -20.94
C GLU A 150 -23.09 31.05 -21.74
N ASN A 151 -23.04 30.19 -22.77
CA ASN A 151 -24.21 29.86 -23.60
C ASN A 151 -25.30 29.15 -22.78
N ASP A 152 -24.90 28.22 -21.90
CA ASP A 152 -25.84 27.48 -21.08
C ASP A 152 -26.48 28.34 -19.98
N ARG A 153 -25.82 29.42 -19.53
CA ARG A 153 -26.42 30.43 -18.62
C ARG A 153 -27.54 31.24 -19.30
N GLU A 154 -27.51 31.43 -20.62
CA GLU A 154 -28.62 32.05 -21.35
C GLU A 154 -29.80 31.09 -21.55
N ALA A 155 -29.52 29.79 -21.74
CA ALA A 155 -30.53 28.77 -22.00
C ALA A 155 -31.22 28.22 -20.74
N PHE A 156 -30.50 28.08 -19.61
CA PHE A 156 -30.97 27.37 -18.42
C PHE A 156 -30.90 28.22 -17.15
N LYS A 157 -31.89 28.02 -16.26
CA LYS A 157 -32.03 28.80 -15.02
C LYS A 157 -31.10 28.35 -13.89
N SER A 158 -30.58 27.13 -13.98
CA SER A 158 -29.66 26.51 -13.00
C SER A 158 -29.00 25.26 -13.59
N PHE A 159 -27.86 24.86 -13.03
CA PHE A 159 -27.11 23.65 -13.41
C PHE A 159 -28.00 22.39 -13.41
N ALA A 160 -28.77 22.20 -12.34
CA ALA A 160 -29.78 21.14 -12.23
C ALA A 160 -30.81 21.16 -13.37
N SER A 161 -31.25 22.34 -13.83
CA SER A 161 -32.23 22.44 -14.92
C SER A 161 -31.66 22.07 -16.28
N ALA A 162 -30.37 22.31 -16.51
CA ALA A 162 -29.66 21.90 -17.72
C ALA A 162 -29.49 20.37 -17.77
N GLN A 163 -28.97 19.78 -16.69
CA GLN A 163 -28.83 18.33 -16.53
C GLN A 163 -30.17 17.59 -16.67
N VAL A 164 -31.23 18.08 -16.02
CA VAL A 164 -32.58 17.50 -16.14
C VAL A 164 -33.14 17.60 -17.56
N SER A 165 -32.89 18.71 -18.28
CA SER A 165 -33.37 18.86 -19.65
C SER A 165 -32.76 17.80 -20.57
N VAL A 166 -31.42 17.70 -20.60
CA VAL A 166 -30.71 16.69 -21.40
C VAL A 166 -31.08 15.28 -20.98
N THR A 167 -31.17 15.01 -19.67
CA THR A 167 -31.52 13.68 -19.15
C THR A 167 -32.94 13.24 -19.54
N ASN A 168 -33.93 14.12 -19.39
CA ASN A 168 -35.31 13.83 -19.80
C ASN A 168 -35.44 13.65 -21.32
N GLU A 169 -34.69 14.42 -22.12
CA GLU A 169 -34.70 14.32 -23.58
C GLU A 169 -34.06 13.01 -24.07
N VAL A 170 -32.93 12.60 -23.47
CA VAL A 170 -32.26 11.32 -23.74
C VAL A 170 -33.12 10.13 -23.31
N TYR A 171 -33.73 10.22 -22.12
CA TYR A 171 -34.66 9.19 -21.62
C TYR A 171 -35.88 8.97 -22.53
N GLN A 172 -36.45 10.05 -23.08
CA GLN A 172 -37.54 9.97 -24.06
C GLN A 172 -37.06 9.39 -25.40
N HIS A 173 -35.89 9.83 -25.90
CA HIS A 173 -35.29 9.34 -27.14
C HIS A 173 -35.01 7.84 -27.13
N LEU A 174 -34.64 7.28 -25.96
CA LEU A 174 -34.31 5.86 -25.82
C LEU A 174 -35.51 4.94 -25.58
N ASP A 175 -36.75 5.42 -25.75
CA ASP A 175 -38.02 4.70 -25.50
C ASP A 175 -38.31 4.40 -24.02
N GLN A 176 -37.88 5.27 -23.09
CA GLN A 176 -38.16 5.18 -21.65
C GLN A 176 -37.72 3.83 -21.00
N PRO A 177 -36.43 3.46 -21.11
CA PRO A 177 -35.87 2.23 -20.55
C PRO A 177 -35.73 2.29 -19.02
N VAL A 178 -35.15 1.27 -18.38
CA VAL A 178 -34.62 1.46 -17.01
C VAL A 178 -33.47 2.46 -17.11
N PHE A 179 -33.56 3.54 -16.35
CA PHE A 179 -32.64 4.68 -16.47
C PHE A 179 -32.24 5.21 -15.09
N ILE A 180 -30.97 5.55 -14.94
CA ILE A 180 -30.39 6.06 -13.69
C ILE A 180 -29.69 7.40 -13.94
N PHE A 181 -29.75 8.29 -12.96
CA PHE A 181 -29.11 9.60 -12.95
C PHE A 181 -28.20 9.70 -11.73
N CYS A 182 -26.91 10.02 -11.91
CA CYS A 182 -26.05 10.42 -10.80
C CYS A 182 -25.97 11.95 -10.74
N PRO A 183 -26.46 12.58 -9.66
CA PRO A 183 -26.36 14.03 -9.47
C PRO A 183 -24.91 14.45 -9.19
N THR A 184 -24.66 15.76 -9.28
CA THR A 184 -23.41 16.39 -8.85
C THR A 184 -23.37 16.53 -7.32
N GLU A 185 -24.50 16.91 -6.71
CA GLU A 185 -24.72 16.77 -5.27
C GLU A 185 -25.17 15.32 -4.98
N TYR A 186 -24.22 14.37 -4.86
CA TYR A 186 -24.52 12.93 -4.67
C TYR A 186 -24.42 12.41 -3.22
N CYS A 187 -24.09 13.28 -2.27
CA CYS A 187 -24.05 12.98 -0.84
C CYS A 187 -24.40 14.19 0.01
N SER A 188 -24.75 13.98 1.28
CA SER A 188 -25.18 15.07 2.17
C SER A 188 -24.12 16.15 2.34
N SER A 189 -22.83 15.80 2.36
CA SER A 189 -21.72 16.77 2.44
C SER A 189 -21.44 17.55 1.16
N ARG A 190 -22.01 17.16 0.00
CA ARG A 190 -22.00 17.96 -1.24
C ARG A 190 -23.30 18.74 -1.47
N ALA A 191 -24.34 18.54 -0.65
CA ALA A 191 -25.64 19.21 -0.82
C ALA A 191 -25.64 20.62 -0.19
N VAL A 192 -25.88 21.67 -0.99
CA VAL A 192 -25.72 23.07 -0.55
C VAL A 192 -27.08 23.77 -0.38
N PRO A 193 -27.42 24.34 0.80
CA PRO A 193 -26.66 24.34 2.06
C PRO A 193 -26.85 23.08 2.91
N ASN A 194 -27.78 22.20 2.53
CA ASN A 194 -28.02 20.86 3.07
C ASN A 194 -29.05 20.15 2.16
N VAL A 195 -29.32 18.86 2.41
CA VAL A 195 -30.23 18.04 1.60
C VAL A 195 -31.64 18.65 1.50
N GLN A 196 -32.27 19.00 2.64
CA GLN A 196 -33.63 19.57 2.68
C GLN A 196 -33.79 20.88 1.90
N HIS A 197 -32.75 21.72 1.87
CA HIS A 197 -32.81 23.10 1.37
C HIS A 197 -32.03 23.32 0.07
N SER A 198 -31.48 22.26 -0.54
CA SER A 198 -30.78 22.38 -1.83
C SER A 198 -31.75 22.68 -2.98
N ASP A 199 -31.56 23.84 -3.60
CA ASP A 199 -32.25 24.24 -4.85
C ASP A 199 -31.90 23.32 -6.03
N TYR A 200 -30.69 22.74 -6.02
CA TYR A 200 -30.25 21.75 -6.98
C TYR A 200 -31.06 20.47 -6.82
N LEU A 201 -31.04 19.83 -5.64
CA LEU A 201 -31.76 18.58 -5.37
C LEU A 201 -33.27 18.76 -5.49
N SER A 202 -33.82 19.88 -5.02
CA SER A 202 -35.22 20.25 -5.20
C SER A 202 -35.61 20.38 -6.68
N THR A 203 -34.70 20.89 -7.51
CA THR A 203 -34.89 20.95 -8.98
C THR A 203 -34.84 19.56 -9.62
N ILE A 204 -33.91 18.69 -9.22
CA ILE A 204 -33.84 17.30 -9.70
C ILE A 204 -35.12 16.54 -9.30
N GLY A 205 -35.49 16.57 -8.02
CA GLY A 205 -36.67 15.87 -7.49
C GLY A 205 -37.98 16.31 -8.16
N ALA A 206 -38.14 17.61 -8.39
CA ALA A 206 -39.36 18.19 -8.96
C ALA A 206 -39.47 18.10 -10.50
N LYS A 207 -38.37 17.96 -11.25
CA LYS A 207 -38.38 18.07 -12.73
C LYS A 207 -37.79 16.87 -13.49
N LEU A 208 -36.96 16.03 -12.85
CA LEU A 208 -36.52 14.77 -13.46
C LEU A 208 -37.73 13.83 -13.59
N ASN A 209 -37.81 13.08 -14.69
CA ASN A 209 -38.89 12.13 -14.90
C ASN A 209 -38.98 11.13 -13.72
N THR A 210 -40.20 10.89 -13.22
CA THR A 210 -40.44 10.12 -11.99
C THR A 210 -39.94 8.68 -12.03
N ASN A 211 -39.74 8.13 -13.23
CA ASN A 211 -39.32 6.75 -13.46
C ASN A 211 -37.79 6.60 -13.55
N ILE A 212 -37.03 7.71 -13.50
CA ILE A 212 -35.57 7.70 -13.49
C ILE A 212 -35.09 7.54 -12.04
N GLY A 213 -34.28 6.50 -11.80
CA GLY A 213 -33.63 6.29 -10.51
C GLY A 213 -32.53 7.34 -10.27
N ILE A 214 -32.32 7.74 -9.01
CA ILE A 214 -31.29 8.72 -8.64
C ILE A 214 -30.27 8.03 -7.73
N MET A 215 -28.98 8.12 -8.06
CA MET A 215 -27.88 7.61 -7.22
C MET A 215 -27.60 8.52 -6.03
N TRP A 216 -27.16 7.93 -4.93
CA TRP A 216 -26.74 8.61 -3.70
C TRP A 216 -25.70 7.79 -2.93
N THR A 217 -24.65 8.41 -2.36
CA THR A 217 -23.59 7.69 -1.61
C THR A 217 -23.73 7.77 -0.08
N GLY A 218 -24.79 8.43 0.40
CA GLY A 218 -25.10 8.61 1.82
C GLY A 218 -24.70 9.99 2.34
N ASN A 219 -24.18 10.06 3.56
CA ASN A 219 -23.77 11.33 4.17
C ASN A 219 -22.50 11.93 3.56
N ARG A 220 -21.65 11.05 3.02
CA ARG A 220 -20.29 11.33 2.55
C ARG A 220 -20.02 10.65 1.20
N VAL A 221 -18.87 10.95 0.59
CA VAL A 221 -18.41 10.19 -0.58
C VAL A 221 -18.23 8.72 -0.18
N ILE A 222 -17.64 8.48 0.99
CA ILE A 222 -17.58 7.16 1.63
C ILE A 222 -18.31 7.24 2.97
N SER A 223 -19.57 6.82 3.01
CA SER A 223 -20.37 6.88 4.25
C SER A 223 -19.99 5.76 5.22
N GLN A 224 -19.62 6.11 6.47
CA GLN A 224 -19.44 5.10 7.53
C GLN A 224 -20.73 4.33 7.76
N SER A 225 -21.85 5.03 7.98
CA SER A 225 -23.18 4.45 8.12
C SER A 225 -24.21 5.20 7.26
N ILE A 226 -25.33 4.54 6.95
CA ILE A 226 -26.48 5.14 6.26
C ILE A 226 -27.72 4.95 7.12
N GLY A 227 -28.25 6.05 7.66
CA GLY A 227 -29.41 6.05 8.56
C GLY A 227 -30.75 6.11 7.84
N LEU A 228 -31.77 5.45 8.41
CA LEU A 228 -33.13 5.44 7.85
C LEU A 228 -33.74 6.86 7.77
N SER A 229 -33.49 7.71 8.76
CA SER A 229 -33.94 9.12 8.78
C SER A 229 -33.35 9.94 7.63
N GLN A 230 -32.07 9.74 7.31
CA GLN A 230 -31.37 10.42 6.21
C GLN A 230 -31.94 10.01 4.84
N ILE A 231 -32.27 8.72 4.68
CA ILE A 231 -32.94 8.23 3.46
C ILE A 231 -34.39 8.71 3.36
N GLN A 232 -35.10 8.90 4.47
CA GLN A 232 -36.44 9.50 4.48
C GLN A 232 -36.38 10.99 4.07
N GLU A 233 -35.50 11.78 4.70
CA GLU A 233 -35.25 13.18 4.35
C GLU A 233 -34.93 13.35 2.85
N LEU A 234 -34.00 12.55 2.33
CA LEU A 234 -33.65 12.56 0.92
C LEU A 234 -34.82 12.14 0.01
N THR A 235 -35.63 11.16 0.43
CA THR A 235 -36.79 10.70 -0.34
C THR A 235 -37.84 11.79 -0.51
N ASP A 236 -38.05 12.65 0.48
CA ASP A 236 -38.98 13.78 0.40
C ASP A 236 -38.51 14.85 -0.60
N VAL A 237 -37.21 15.15 -0.63
CA VAL A 237 -36.59 16.11 -1.56
C VAL A 237 -36.57 15.55 -2.99
N LEU A 238 -36.10 14.32 -3.18
CA LEU A 238 -36.01 13.66 -4.48
C LEU A 238 -37.37 13.20 -5.01
N ARG A 239 -38.39 13.07 -4.14
CA ARG A 239 -39.75 12.59 -4.43
C ARG A 239 -39.80 11.17 -5.00
N ARG A 240 -38.78 10.36 -4.72
CA ARG A 240 -38.63 8.95 -5.09
C ARG A 240 -37.56 8.30 -4.23
N LYS A 241 -37.66 6.97 -4.06
CA LYS A 241 -36.67 6.18 -3.34
C LYS A 241 -35.32 6.22 -4.08
N PRO A 242 -34.20 6.58 -3.41
CA PRO A 242 -32.90 6.61 -4.05
C PRO A 242 -32.37 5.20 -4.37
N VAL A 243 -31.39 5.13 -5.27
CA VAL A 243 -30.51 3.98 -5.45
C VAL A 243 -29.20 4.33 -4.73
N ILE A 244 -28.67 3.43 -3.89
CA ILE A 244 -27.37 3.68 -3.26
C ILE A 244 -26.24 3.29 -4.22
N TRP A 245 -25.29 4.21 -4.41
CA TRP A 245 -23.94 3.93 -4.91
C TRP A 245 -23.06 3.80 -3.67
N ASP A 246 -22.63 2.59 -3.31
CA ASP A 246 -21.98 2.35 -2.02
C ASP A 246 -20.45 2.18 -2.16
N ASN A 247 -19.71 3.22 -1.77
CA ASN A 247 -18.24 3.26 -1.79
C ASN A 247 -17.59 2.65 -0.52
N LEU A 248 -18.34 1.94 0.34
CA LEU A 248 -17.79 1.31 1.57
C LEU A 248 -16.53 0.46 1.35
N HIS A 249 -16.38 -0.10 0.15
CA HIS A 249 -15.27 -0.98 -0.23
C HIS A 249 -14.39 -0.44 -1.36
N ALA A 250 -14.57 0.82 -1.81
CA ALA A 250 -13.71 1.45 -2.81
C ALA A 250 -12.33 1.74 -2.22
N ASN A 251 -11.25 1.62 -3.01
CA ASN A 251 -9.87 1.89 -2.56
C ASN A 251 -9.03 2.76 -3.53
N ASP A 252 -9.64 3.28 -4.60
CA ASP A 252 -8.99 4.10 -5.63
C ASP A 252 -8.31 5.37 -5.07
N TYR A 253 -8.90 5.97 -4.04
CA TYR A 253 -8.36 7.15 -3.34
C TYR A 253 -7.08 6.90 -2.51
N ASP A 254 -6.74 5.65 -2.17
CA ASP A 254 -5.50 5.31 -1.46
C ASP A 254 -5.05 3.88 -1.79
N GLN A 255 -4.16 3.76 -2.79
CA GLN A 255 -3.60 2.51 -3.29
C GLN A 255 -2.85 1.67 -2.23
N LYS A 256 -2.55 2.21 -1.02
CA LYS A 256 -2.02 1.40 0.10
C LYS A 256 -3.11 0.66 0.89
N ARG A 257 -4.40 0.92 0.62
CA ARG A 257 -5.54 0.34 1.32
C ARG A 257 -6.25 -0.72 0.46
N LEU A 258 -6.89 -1.65 1.16
CA LEU A 258 -7.67 -2.75 0.60
C LEU A 258 -8.76 -3.09 1.62
N PHE A 259 -9.96 -3.43 1.16
CA PHE A 259 -11.13 -3.65 1.99
C PHE A 259 -11.74 -5.03 1.73
N LEU A 260 -11.43 -5.95 2.64
CA LEU A 260 -11.87 -7.35 2.68
C LEU A 260 -12.89 -7.59 3.80
N GLY A 261 -13.23 -6.57 4.60
CA GLY A 261 -14.27 -6.62 5.62
C GLY A 261 -15.69 -6.81 5.05
N PRO A 262 -16.66 -7.21 5.88
CA PRO A 262 -18.03 -7.43 5.45
C PRO A 262 -18.78 -6.13 5.16
N TYR A 263 -19.88 -6.22 4.42
CA TYR A 263 -20.86 -5.14 4.33
C TYR A 263 -21.52 -4.90 5.70
N SER A 264 -21.39 -3.69 6.25
CA SER A 264 -21.83 -3.29 7.59
C SER A 264 -22.54 -1.93 7.58
N ASP A 265 -23.12 -1.53 8.71
CA ASP A 265 -23.58 -0.14 8.96
C ASP A 265 -24.65 0.42 8.00
N ARG A 266 -25.31 -0.48 7.27
CA ARG A 266 -26.55 -0.27 6.52
C ARG A 266 -27.57 -1.24 7.09
N SER A 267 -28.53 -0.75 7.86
CA SER A 267 -29.61 -1.59 8.39
C SER A 267 -30.41 -2.22 7.25
N THR A 268 -30.79 -3.49 7.37
CA THR A 268 -31.73 -4.15 6.44
C THR A 268 -33.10 -3.44 6.37
N GLN A 269 -33.44 -2.63 7.38
CA GLN A 269 -34.61 -1.75 7.38
C GLN A 269 -34.55 -0.66 6.30
N LEU A 270 -33.39 -0.42 5.68
CA LEU A 270 -33.26 0.46 4.51
C LEU A 270 -33.86 -0.16 3.24
N ILE A 271 -33.85 -1.49 3.09
CA ILE A 271 -34.23 -2.18 1.83
C ILE A 271 -35.64 -1.76 1.35
N PRO A 272 -36.68 -1.66 2.21
CA PRO A 272 -38.00 -1.17 1.79
C PRO A 272 -38.05 0.31 1.40
N HIS A 273 -37.05 1.12 1.77
CA HIS A 273 -36.97 2.57 1.50
C HIS A 273 -36.09 2.93 0.31
N LEU A 274 -35.37 1.95 -0.25
CA LEU A 274 -34.47 2.11 -1.40
C LEU A 274 -35.08 1.53 -2.69
N SER A 275 -34.57 1.99 -3.84
CA SER A 275 -34.80 1.38 -5.16
C SER A 275 -33.73 0.33 -5.48
N GLY A 276 -32.56 0.43 -4.87
CA GLY A 276 -31.45 -0.51 -5.05
C GLY A 276 -30.18 -0.13 -4.29
N VAL A 277 -29.18 -1.01 -4.33
CA VAL A 277 -27.81 -0.81 -3.82
C VAL A 277 -26.81 -1.40 -4.82
N PHE A 278 -25.90 -0.55 -5.30
CA PHE A 278 -24.81 -0.88 -6.20
C PHE A 278 -23.51 -0.60 -5.45
N THR A 279 -22.76 -1.62 -5.05
CA THR A 279 -21.43 -1.38 -4.45
C THR A 279 -20.42 -1.00 -5.52
N ASN A 280 -19.60 0.01 -5.23
CA ASN A 280 -18.36 0.33 -5.92
C ASN A 280 -17.21 -0.21 -5.06
N PRO A 281 -16.62 -1.37 -5.40
CA PRO A 281 -15.69 -2.08 -4.52
C PRO A 281 -14.22 -1.76 -4.90
N ASN A 282 -13.26 -2.55 -4.41
CA ASN A 282 -11.83 -2.33 -4.68
C ASN A 282 -11.52 -2.44 -6.18
N CYS A 283 -10.47 -1.77 -6.63
CA CYS A 283 -9.93 -1.91 -7.99
C CYS A 283 -9.49 -3.37 -8.26
N GLU A 284 -8.90 -4.02 -7.27
CA GLU A 284 -8.44 -5.41 -7.26
C GLU A 284 -9.63 -6.37 -7.30
N TYR A 285 -9.81 -7.05 -8.44
CA TYR A 285 -11.01 -7.82 -8.72
C TYR A 285 -11.21 -9.04 -7.80
N GLU A 286 -10.15 -9.79 -7.50
CA GLU A 286 -10.24 -11.02 -6.69
C GLU A 286 -10.40 -10.72 -5.19
N ALA A 287 -10.03 -9.50 -4.75
CA ALA A 287 -10.26 -9.01 -3.39
C ALA A 287 -11.76 -8.81 -3.09
N ASN A 288 -12.56 -8.53 -4.11
CA ASN A 288 -13.97 -8.16 -3.97
C ASN A 288 -14.92 -9.33 -3.63
N PHE A 289 -14.40 -10.53 -3.38
CA PHE A 289 -15.24 -11.68 -3.06
C PHE A 289 -16.07 -11.44 -1.79
N ILE A 290 -15.45 -11.02 -0.69
CA ILE A 290 -16.17 -10.80 0.59
C ILE A 290 -17.12 -9.59 0.53
N PRO A 291 -16.71 -8.41 0.02
CA PRO A 291 -17.62 -7.28 -0.20
C PRO A 291 -18.89 -7.66 -0.96
N ILE A 292 -18.73 -8.32 -2.11
CA ILE A 292 -19.86 -8.70 -2.98
C ILE A 292 -20.68 -9.84 -2.37
N HIS A 293 -20.05 -10.86 -1.77
CA HIS A 293 -20.74 -11.98 -1.12
C HIS A 293 -21.60 -11.51 0.06
N THR A 294 -21.06 -10.65 0.92
CA THR A 294 -21.77 -10.16 2.11
C THR A 294 -22.91 -9.20 1.78
N LEU A 295 -22.77 -8.33 0.76
CA LEU A 295 -23.90 -7.59 0.18
C LEU A 295 -24.97 -8.54 -0.39
N GLY A 296 -24.54 -9.62 -1.04
CA GLY A 296 -25.41 -10.69 -1.52
C GLY A 296 -26.13 -11.45 -0.41
N GLN A 297 -25.62 -11.47 0.82
CA GLN A 297 -26.33 -11.99 1.99
C GLN A 297 -27.30 -10.95 2.56
N TRP A 298 -26.82 -9.72 2.81
CA TRP A 298 -27.60 -8.59 3.33
C TRP A 298 -28.91 -8.35 2.57
N SER A 299 -28.84 -8.33 1.24
CA SER A 299 -29.97 -8.07 0.34
C SER A 299 -31.10 -9.12 0.37
N LYS A 300 -30.90 -10.26 1.07
CA LYS A 300 -31.93 -11.28 1.28
C LYS A 300 -32.58 -11.21 2.67
N CYS A 301 -31.99 -10.48 3.61
CA CYS A 301 -32.47 -10.35 4.97
C CYS A 301 -33.53 -9.23 5.09
N THR A 302 -34.34 -9.27 6.15
CA THR A 302 -35.34 -8.22 6.45
C THR A 302 -35.25 -7.67 7.87
N LYS A 303 -34.34 -8.23 8.67
CA LYS A 303 -34.05 -7.83 10.06
C LYS A 303 -32.55 -7.84 10.27
N ASP A 304 -32.08 -6.98 11.16
CA ASP A 304 -30.72 -7.04 11.68
C ASP A 304 -30.72 -7.90 12.96
N ALA A 305 -29.59 -8.54 13.26
CA ALA A 305 -29.40 -9.13 14.58
C ALA A 305 -29.22 -7.99 15.60
N ASN A 306 -30.13 -7.89 16.57
CA ASN A 306 -29.98 -6.93 17.67
C ASN A 306 -28.65 -7.19 18.41
N GLU A 307 -27.90 -6.14 18.71
CA GLU A 307 -26.63 -6.18 19.47
C GLU A 307 -26.80 -6.55 20.96
N CYS A 308 -27.95 -7.13 21.34
CA CYS A 308 -28.36 -7.38 22.71
C CYS A 308 -28.65 -8.87 22.98
N GLN A 309 -27.57 -9.66 23.10
CA GLN A 309 -27.51 -10.72 24.12
C GLN A 309 -26.73 -10.24 25.38
N SER A 310 -26.71 -8.94 25.63
CA SER A 310 -26.21 -8.25 26.82
C SER A 310 -27.10 -8.48 28.06
N ASN A 311 -27.48 -9.73 28.33
CA ASN A 311 -28.41 -10.10 29.40
C ASN A 311 -28.04 -11.43 30.10
N SER A 312 -26.76 -11.58 30.46
CA SER A 312 -26.33 -12.45 31.56
C SER A 312 -25.12 -11.87 32.28
N ASP A 313 -25.40 -11.24 33.42
CA ASP A 313 -24.50 -10.80 34.50
C ASP A 313 -23.43 -9.73 34.23
N ILE A 314 -23.24 -8.89 35.25
CA ILE A 314 -22.35 -7.74 35.27
C ILE A 314 -20.89 -8.22 35.32
N LYS A 315 -20.16 -8.07 34.21
CA LYS A 315 -18.69 -8.15 34.16
C LYS A 315 -18.13 -6.74 33.90
N LEU A 316 -17.08 -6.35 34.61
CA LEU A 316 -16.53 -4.99 34.53
C LEU A 316 -15.91 -4.70 33.15
N GLU A 317 -15.88 -3.42 32.79
CA GLU A 317 -15.36 -2.84 31.53
C GLU A 317 -13.82 -2.91 31.42
N SER A 318 -13.24 -4.07 31.70
CA SER A 318 -11.79 -4.29 31.72
C SER A 318 -11.38 -5.68 31.25
N GLU A 319 -12.10 -6.25 30.27
CA GLU A 319 -11.67 -7.43 29.49
C GLU A 319 -12.54 -7.59 28.22
N SER A 320 -11.89 -7.74 27.05
CA SER A 320 -12.46 -8.21 25.78
C SER A 320 -13.72 -7.52 25.20
N GLU A 321 -13.54 -6.36 24.54
CA GLU A 321 -14.36 -5.99 23.36
C GLU A 321 -14.01 -6.84 22.11
N ASN A 322 -12.88 -7.56 22.15
CA ASN A 322 -12.39 -8.47 21.12
C ASN A 322 -13.21 -9.79 21.05
N GLY A 323 -14.53 -9.70 20.83
CA GLY A 323 -15.30 -10.87 20.41
C GLY A 323 -14.74 -11.40 19.10
N SER A 324 -14.46 -12.70 19.03
CA SER A 324 -13.87 -13.36 17.86
C SER A 324 -14.91 -13.65 16.76
N ILE A 325 -14.48 -14.26 15.67
CA ILE A 325 -15.39 -14.86 14.66
C ILE A 325 -15.98 -16.20 15.16
N GLU A 326 -15.44 -16.78 16.23
CA GLU A 326 -15.91 -18.03 16.84
C GLU A 326 -17.08 -17.81 17.82
N ASP A 327 -17.18 -16.62 18.43
CA ASP A 327 -18.24 -16.24 19.40
C ASP A 327 -19.63 -15.98 18.77
N VAL A 328 -19.83 -16.39 17.51
CA VAL A 328 -21.04 -16.10 16.73
C VAL A 328 -22.07 -17.25 16.87
N PRO A 329 -23.35 -16.97 17.19
CA PRO A 329 -24.39 -17.99 17.30
C PRO A 329 -24.49 -18.88 16.05
N VAL A 330 -24.39 -20.20 16.26
CA VAL A 330 -24.29 -21.21 15.19
C VAL A 330 -25.57 -21.32 14.36
N GLU A 331 -26.73 -21.09 14.97
CA GLU A 331 -28.04 -21.10 14.31
C GLU A 331 -28.70 -19.72 14.41
N MET A 332 -28.91 -19.08 13.26
CA MET A 332 -29.71 -17.85 13.12
C MET A 332 -30.70 -18.03 11.97
N ASP A 333 -31.85 -17.35 12.07
CA ASP A 333 -32.86 -17.32 11.00
C ASP A 333 -32.25 -16.71 9.72
N SER A 334 -32.52 -17.35 8.57
CA SER A 334 -32.04 -16.93 7.24
C SER A 334 -32.49 -15.51 6.86
N CYS A 335 -33.49 -14.97 7.55
CA CYS A 335 -34.03 -13.63 7.36
C CYS A 335 -33.29 -12.54 8.16
N VAL A 336 -32.29 -12.89 8.98
CA VAL A 336 -31.56 -12.00 9.91
C VAL A 336 -30.13 -11.76 9.43
N TYR A 337 -29.72 -10.50 9.29
CA TYR A 337 -28.35 -10.13 8.95
C TYR A 337 -27.47 -9.92 10.18
N HIS A 338 -26.27 -10.50 10.15
CA HIS A 338 -25.22 -10.27 11.15
C HIS A 338 -23.85 -10.27 10.45
N TYR A 339 -23.17 -9.13 10.40
CA TYR A 339 -21.97 -8.93 9.58
C TYR A 339 -20.85 -9.96 9.86
N ARG A 340 -20.58 -10.30 11.12
CA ARG A 340 -19.58 -11.34 11.48
C ARG A 340 -19.94 -12.75 10.99
N ASN A 341 -21.23 -13.14 11.00
CA ASN A 341 -21.64 -14.42 10.44
C ASN A 341 -21.56 -14.41 8.90
N ALA A 342 -21.99 -13.31 8.28
CA ALA A 342 -21.88 -13.14 6.84
C ALA A 342 -20.41 -13.22 6.39
N LEU A 343 -19.50 -12.60 7.13
CA LEU A 343 -18.05 -12.69 6.94
C LEU A 343 -17.55 -14.14 7.06
N ARG A 344 -17.92 -14.85 8.13
CA ARG A 344 -17.53 -16.25 8.38
C ARG A 344 -17.91 -17.16 7.20
N VAL A 345 -19.14 -17.03 6.70
CA VAL A 345 -19.63 -17.76 5.51
C VAL A 345 -18.87 -17.34 4.24
N ALA A 346 -18.65 -16.04 4.05
CA ALA A 346 -17.91 -15.54 2.88
C ALA A 346 -16.46 -16.06 2.85
N ILE A 347 -15.76 -16.11 3.99
CA ILE A 347 -14.41 -16.70 4.11
C ILE A 347 -14.45 -18.21 3.82
N GLN A 348 -15.43 -18.95 4.35
CA GLN A 348 -15.60 -20.39 4.13
C GLN A 348 -15.81 -20.74 2.64
N GLU A 349 -16.45 -19.87 1.86
CA GLU A 349 -16.49 -20.02 0.40
C GLU A 349 -15.21 -19.50 -0.29
N TRP A 350 -14.69 -18.33 0.10
CA TRP A 350 -13.58 -17.67 -0.60
C TRP A 350 -12.30 -18.50 -0.58
N ILE A 351 -12.03 -19.21 0.51
CA ILE A 351 -10.85 -20.09 0.64
C ILE A 351 -10.77 -21.12 -0.51
N THR A 352 -11.90 -21.53 -1.11
CA THR A 352 -11.92 -22.43 -2.27
C THR A 352 -11.38 -21.79 -3.55
N GLU A 353 -11.51 -20.47 -3.71
CA GLU A 353 -11.05 -19.71 -4.89
C GLU A 353 -9.51 -19.68 -4.98
N PHE A 354 -8.79 -19.75 -3.86
CA PHE A 354 -7.31 -19.80 -3.81
C PHE A 354 -6.75 -21.10 -4.42
N TYR A 355 -7.55 -22.18 -4.43
CA TYR A 355 -7.16 -23.51 -4.92
C TYR A 355 -7.58 -23.77 -6.37
N LYS A 356 -8.35 -22.87 -7.00
CA LYS A 356 -8.65 -22.94 -8.44
C LYS A 356 -7.42 -22.56 -9.25
N VAL A 357 -7.18 -23.24 -10.37
CA VAL A 357 -6.11 -22.88 -11.31
C VAL A 357 -6.59 -21.70 -12.15
N LYS A 358 -6.09 -20.49 -11.84
CA LYS A 358 -6.42 -19.24 -12.54
C LYS A 358 -5.16 -18.41 -12.69
N ASN A 359 -4.72 -18.20 -13.93
CA ASN A 359 -3.59 -17.34 -14.25
C ASN A 359 -4.06 -15.89 -14.44
N PRO A 360 -3.22 -14.89 -14.15
CA PRO A 360 -3.56 -13.49 -14.39
C PRO A 360 -3.74 -13.24 -15.89
N GLN A 361 -4.88 -12.68 -16.29
CA GLN A 361 -5.24 -12.42 -17.70
C GLN A 361 -4.40 -11.32 -18.36
N ILE A 362 -3.72 -10.50 -17.55
CA ILE A 362 -2.72 -9.53 -17.97
C ILE A 362 -1.47 -9.82 -17.12
N LYS A 363 -0.25 -9.71 -17.69
CA LYS A 363 0.94 -9.58 -16.83
C LYS A 363 0.74 -8.39 -15.89
N PRO A 364 1.22 -8.43 -14.63
CA PRO A 364 1.10 -7.30 -13.72
C PRO A 364 1.97 -6.14 -14.21
N ASN A 365 1.40 -5.30 -15.07
CA ASN A 365 1.86 -3.94 -15.31
C ASN A 365 1.53 -3.14 -14.06
N LEU A 366 2.37 -3.32 -13.03
CA LEU A 366 2.44 -2.44 -11.87
C LEU A 366 2.58 -1.00 -12.38
N VAL A 367 1.61 -0.17 -11.98
CA VAL A 367 1.57 1.31 -11.96
C VAL A 367 2.54 2.02 -12.90
N LEU A 368 2.01 2.87 -13.81
CA LEU A 368 2.78 3.73 -14.71
C LEU A 368 3.50 4.91 -14.00
N GLY A 369 4.15 4.64 -12.88
CA GLY A 369 5.23 5.47 -12.36
C GLY A 369 6.45 5.41 -13.30
N THR A 370 7.25 6.47 -13.31
CA THR A 370 8.34 6.63 -14.27
C THR A 370 9.33 5.47 -14.23
N SER A 371 9.58 4.87 -15.41
CA SER A 371 10.32 3.63 -15.59
C SER A 371 11.82 3.78 -15.34
N THR A 372 12.21 3.84 -14.06
CA THR A 372 13.60 3.62 -13.65
C THR A 372 13.88 2.12 -13.60
N THR A 373 14.78 1.65 -14.47
CA THR A 373 15.20 0.24 -14.49
C THR A 373 15.93 -0.09 -13.19
N GLY A 374 15.31 -0.94 -12.36
CA GLY A 374 15.86 -1.36 -11.07
C GLY A 374 17.11 -2.20 -11.22
N ASN A 375 18.27 -1.56 -11.20
CA ASN A 375 19.54 -2.24 -10.96
C ASN A 375 19.52 -2.90 -9.56
N PRO A 376 20.23 -4.03 -9.37
CA PRO A 376 20.45 -4.58 -8.03
C PRO A 376 21.13 -3.53 -7.12
N PRO A 377 20.96 -3.63 -5.78
CA PRO A 377 21.62 -2.72 -4.87
C PRO A 377 23.14 -2.87 -5.04
N PRO A 378 23.93 -1.79 -4.92
CA PRO A 378 25.38 -1.93 -4.87
C PRO A 378 25.79 -2.80 -3.67
N ASN A 379 26.94 -3.47 -3.78
CA ASN A 379 27.65 -3.98 -2.61
C ASN A 379 28.12 -2.76 -1.80
N ILE A 380 27.30 -2.29 -0.87
CA ILE A 380 27.65 -1.16 -0.01
C ILE A 380 28.82 -1.62 0.87
N THR A 381 30.00 -1.09 0.56
CA THR A 381 31.25 -1.45 1.23
C THR A 381 31.94 -0.18 1.64
N LEU A 382 32.02 0.08 2.94
CA LEU A 382 32.88 1.15 3.42
C LEU A 382 34.32 0.66 3.33
N ASN A 383 35.02 1.07 2.28
CA ASN A 383 36.45 0.84 2.17
C ASN A 383 37.18 1.88 3.03
N TYR A 384 38.11 1.43 3.88
CA TYR A 384 38.96 2.33 4.68
C TYR A 384 40.33 2.59 4.02
N ASP A 385 40.58 1.96 2.86
CA ASP A 385 41.87 2.01 2.15
C ASP A 385 41.82 2.92 0.93
N SER A 386 42.44 4.10 1.07
CA SER A 386 42.52 5.15 0.07
C SER A 386 43.98 5.59 -0.13
N LEU A 387 44.70 4.96 -1.07
CA LEU A 387 45.87 5.52 -1.77
C LEU A 387 46.44 4.57 -2.86
N ILE A 388 47.31 5.14 -3.71
CA ILE A 388 48.14 4.51 -4.77
C ILE A 388 47.41 4.12 -6.07
N THR A 389 47.57 4.98 -7.08
CA THR A 389 47.78 4.54 -8.48
C THR A 389 49.12 5.11 -8.95
N THR A 390 50.04 4.25 -9.42
CA THR A 390 51.40 4.65 -9.80
C THR A 390 51.49 5.22 -11.21
N THR A 391 52.23 6.33 -11.36
CA THR A 391 52.45 7.00 -12.65
C THR A 391 53.76 6.58 -13.31
N THR A 392 53.70 6.31 -14.62
CA THR A 392 54.88 6.16 -15.50
C THR A 392 55.13 7.46 -16.27
N LYS A 393 56.39 7.91 -16.37
CA LYS A 393 56.78 9.22 -16.93
C LYS A 393 57.26 9.13 -18.38
N SER A 394 56.97 10.17 -19.19
CA SER A 394 57.65 10.43 -20.47
C SER A 394 57.75 11.94 -20.81
N THR A 395 58.80 12.57 -20.28
CA THR A 395 59.62 13.65 -20.90
C THR A 395 59.01 14.73 -21.85
N SER A 396 59.04 15.98 -21.37
CA SER A 396 59.60 17.18 -22.07
C SER A 396 58.67 17.96 -23.06
N PRO A 397 59.04 19.16 -23.60
CA PRO A 397 58.61 20.43 -22.97
C PRO A 397 58.26 21.64 -23.88
N CYS A 398 57.42 22.57 -23.40
CA CYS A 398 57.29 24.01 -23.76
C CYS A 398 56.11 24.62 -22.95
N LYS A 399 55.87 25.93 -22.80
CA LYS A 399 56.61 27.21 -22.67
C LYS A 399 55.55 28.34 -22.81
N ASN A 400 55.69 29.43 -22.04
CA ASN A 400 55.07 30.77 -22.22
C ASN A 400 53.55 30.96 -21.92
N GLU A 401 53.24 31.52 -20.74
CA GLU A 401 52.75 32.90 -20.50
C GLU A 401 52.09 33.77 -21.63
N PRO A 402 51.31 34.83 -21.29
CA PRO A 402 50.27 34.99 -20.24
C PRO A 402 49.07 35.89 -20.75
N LEU A 403 48.48 36.76 -19.88
CA LEU A 403 47.50 37.85 -20.15
C LEU A 403 46.01 37.44 -20.35
N THR A 404 44.97 38.20 -19.96
CA THR A 404 44.79 39.30 -18.96
C THR A 404 43.31 39.44 -18.55
N GLU A 405 43.05 39.57 -17.25
CA GLU A 405 42.35 40.71 -16.59
C GLU A 405 41.13 41.39 -17.26
N ASN A 406 39.97 41.46 -16.56
CA ASN A 406 39.32 42.70 -16.05
C ASN A 406 37.92 42.49 -15.40
N GLY A 407 37.53 43.36 -14.46
CA GLY A 407 36.16 43.43 -13.85
C GLY A 407 35.95 42.47 -12.65
N LEU A 408 35.98 42.82 -11.35
CA LEU A 408 35.57 44.01 -10.57
C LEU A 408 34.05 44.23 -10.45
N MET A 409 33.44 44.47 -9.28
CA MET A 409 33.83 44.23 -7.86
C MET A 409 32.66 44.59 -6.89
N LEU A 410 32.83 44.33 -5.58
CA LEU A 410 31.97 44.63 -4.41
C LEU A 410 30.62 43.87 -4.31
N ASP A 411 30.16 43.33 -3.18
CA ASP A 411 30.21 43.69 -1.72
C ASP A 411 29.07 44.63 -1.26
N SER A 412 28.51 44.54 -0.04
CA SER A 412 28.75 43.63 1.11
C SER A 412 27.55 43.63 2.09
N ASP A 413 27.54 42.64 2.98
CA ASP A 413 27.11 42.67 4.41
C ASP A 413 26.10 43.70 4.96
N ILE A 414 25.18 43.20 5.78
CA ILE A 414 24.92 43.68 7.15
C ILE A 414 24.53 42.45 8.00
N GLY A 415 25.07 42.34 9.22
CA GLY A 415 24.91 41.15 10.06
C GLY A 415 24.35 41.40 11.48
N ASN A 416 24.06 40.29 12.16
CA ASN A 416 23.88 40.09 13.61
C ASN A 416 23.40 41.27 14.49
N ARG A 417 22.21 41.08 15.12
CA ARG A 417 22.01 41.43 16.52
C ARG A 417 21.27 40.33 17.27
N ILE A 418 21.65 40.15 18.54
CA ILE A 418 20.99 39.31 19.54
C ILE A 418 20.41 40.27 20.58
N GLU A 419 19.19 40.04 21.06
CA GLU A 419 18.73 40.60 22.33
C GLU A 419 17.68 39.68 22.97
N ASN A 420 17.65 39.62 24.31
CA ASN A 420 16.82 38.69 25.07
C ASN A 420 15.45 39.31 25.41
N GLY A 421 14.38 38.51 25.37
CA GLY A 421 13.06 38.90 25.85
C GLY A 421 12.30 37.73 26.50
N ASN A 422 12.21 37.74 27.84
CA ASN A 422 11.31 36.84 28.56
C ASN A 422 9.90 37.44 28.60
N SER A 423 8.90 36.73 28.08
CA SER A 423 7.49 36.99 28.40
C SER A 423 6.68 35.69 28.47
N THR A 424 6.13 35.40 29.64
CA THR A 424 5.17 34.32 29.88
C THR A 424 3.81 34.68 29.29
N ILE A 425 3.23 33.79 28.48
CA ILE A 425 1.84 33.86 28.02
C ILE A 425 1.20 32.48 28.24
N ASN A 426 -0.07 32.45 28.65
CA ASN A 426 -0.79 31.21 28.95
C ASN A 426 -1.13 30.43 27.66
N HIS A 427 -1.19 29.11 27.76
CA HIS A 427 -1.82 28.25 26.75
C HIS A 427 -3.24 27.87 27.21
N ASP A 428 -4.19 28.75 26.89
CA ASP A 428 -5.63 28.46 26.75
C ASP A 428 -6.18 29.47 25.73
N GLU A 429 -7.33 29.16 25.11
CA GLU A 429 -7.93 29.90 23.97
C GLU A 429 -7.09 29.95 22.68
N LEU A 430 -7.32 28.99 21.75
CA LEU A 430 -7.23 29.22 20.29
C LEU A 430 -7.89 28.10 19.47
N LEU A 431 -9.17 27.82 19.77
CA LEU A 431 -10.04 26.96 18.94
C LEU A 431 -11.35 27.69 18.60
N GLU A 432 -11.25 28.85 17.95
CA GLU A 432 -12.40 29.46 17.27
C GLU A 432 -11.98 30.37 16.10
N ASN A 433 -12.66 30.18 14.97
CA ASN A 433 -12.98 31.17 13.93
C ASN A 433 -11.86 32.10 13.40
N LYS A 434 -11.13 31.61 12.40
CA LYS A 434 -10.78 32.41 11.22
C LYS A 434 -11.06 31.65 9.93
N GLU A 435 -12.26 31.85 9.39
CA GLU A 435 -12.52 31.58 7.98
C GLU A 435 -11.61 32.47 7.12
N ASN A 436 -10.88 31.84 6.20
CA ASN A 436 -10.27 32.49 5.05
C ASN A 436 -10.17 31.43 3.95
N THR A 437 -10.60 31.76 2.74
CA THR A 437 -10.78 30.81 1.64
C THR A 437 -9.46 30.21 1.16
N VAL A 438 -9.20 28.98 1.59
CA VAL A 438 -8.25 28.06 0.95
C VAL A 438 -9.09 26.92 0.38
N GLN A 439 -9.21 26.84 -0.95
CA GLN A 439 -9.80 25.67 -1.60
C GLN A 439 -8.91 24.46 -1.32
N SER A 440 -9.42 23.52 -0.55
CA SER A 440 -8.81 22.20 -0.38
C SER A 440 -9.15 21.37 -1.61
N LEU A 441 -8.18 21.21 -2.50
CA LEU A 441 -8.28 20.23 -3.59
C LEU A 441 -8.40 18.84 -2.96
N GLU A 442 -9.53 18.17 -3.20
CA GLU A 442 -9.75 16.80 -2.72
C GLU A 442 -8.89 15.84 -3.56
N PRO A 443 -8.38 14.71 -3.04
CA PRO A 443 -7.53 13.80 -3.82
C PRO A 443 -8.20 13.18 -5.06
N MET A 444 -9.53 13.29 -5.18
CA MET A 444 -10.31 12.91 -6.36
C MET A 444 -10.17 13.93 -7.50
N ASP A 445 -9.91 15.21 -7.17
CA ASP A 445 -9.52 16.24 -8.12
C ASP A 445 -8.03 16.04 -8.47
N CYS A 446 -7.78 15.36 -9.58
CA CYS A 446 -6.45 14.89 -9.95
C CYS A 446 -5.41 16.02 -10.12
N ASN A 447 -4.14 15.69 -9.82
CA ASN A 447 -2.98 16.56 -10.03
C ASN A 447 -3.03 17.26 -11.41
N PRO A 448 -2.76 18.58 -11.49
CA PRO A 448 -2.53 19.22 -12.77
C PRO A 448 -1.31 18.59 -13.46
N SER A 449 -1.49 18.17 -14.71
CA SER A 449 -0.36 17.77 -15.56
C SER A 449 0.54 18.98 -15.82
N PRO A 450 1.87 18.82 -15.89
CA PRO A 450 2.79 19.95 -16.00
C PRO A 450 2.62 20.71 -17.33
N ASP A 451 2.55 22.03 -17.22
CA ASP A 451 2.37 22.98 -18.33
C ASP A 451 3.46 22.83 -19.41
N SER A 452 3.14 22.17 -20.52
CA SER A 452 4.03 22.06 -21.69
C SER A 452 3.86 23.23 -22.67
N SER A 453 3.80 24.46 -22.16
CA SER A 453 3.55 25.69 -22.94
C SER A 453 4.80 26.21 -23.68
N HIS A 454 5.47 25.32 -24.43
CA HIS A 454 6.63 25.66 -25.28
C HIS A 454 6.30 25.50 -26.76
N LYS A 455 6.12 26.64 -27.44
CA LYS A 455 5.92 26.72 -28.88
C LYS A 455 7.16 26.22 -29.63
N ILE A 456 7.05 25.07 -30.29
CA ILE A 456 8.00 24.62 -31.30
C ILE A 456 7.30 24.67 -32.66
N ASN A 457 7.94 25.28 -33.64
CA ASN A 457 7.36 25.52 -34.96
C ASN A 457 7.28 24.23 -35.80
N SER A 458 6.33 24.22 -36.73
CA SER A 458 6.12 23.18 -37.74
C SER A 458 7.38 22.85 -38.56
N LEU A 459 7.66 21.56 -38.74
CA LEU A 459 8.47 21.00 -39.81
C LEU A 459 7.95 19.60 -40.16
N ASP A 460 7.69 19.35 -41.45
CA ASP A 460 7.10 18.11 -41.94
C ASP A 460 8.09 16.93 -41.95
N VAL A 461 7.62 15.73 -41.58
CA VAL A 461 8.26 14.45 -41.89
C VAL A 461 7.18 13.45 -42.33
N PRO A 462 7.29 12.81 -43.51
CA PRO A 462 6.21 12.04 -44.11
C PRO A 462 6.13 10.57 -43.63
N MET A 463 4.98 9.94 -43.91
CA MET A 463 4.80 8.48 -43.79
C MET A 463 5.83 7.69 -44.59
N ILE A 464 6.25 6.53 -44.05
CA ILE A 464 6.89 5.45 -44.82
C ILE A 464 6.14 4.15 -44.54
N GLU A 465 5.18 3.82 -45.40
CA GLU A 465 4.98 2.41 -45.77
C GLU A 465 6.18 1.97 -46.62
N ASN A 466 6.63 0.71 -46.51
CA ASN A 466 6.45 -0.28 -47.59
C ASN A 466 7.17 -1.63 -47.39
N LEU A 467 6.52 -2.67 -47.90
CA LEU A 467 7.07 -3.86 -48.58
C LEU A 467 8.13 -4.72 -47.88
N ILE A 468 7.65 -5.84 -47.35
CA ILE A 468 8.36 -7.13 -47.45
C ILE A 468 8.51 -7.49 -48.94
N LYS A 469 9.67 -8.04 -49.34
CA LYS A 469 9.86 -8.73 -50.64
C LYS A 469 10.72 -9.98 -50.49
N GLU A 470 10.33 -11.01 -51.23
CA GLU A 470 11.01 -12.29 -51.35
C GLU A 470 12.19 -12.22 -52.35
N SER A 471 13.15 -13.14 -52.22
CA SER A 471 13.96 -13.63 -53.35
C SER A 471 14.61 -14.98 -53.03
N ASP A 472 14.69 -15.85 -54.04
CA ASP A 472 15.06 -17.26 -53.92
C ASP A 472 16.57 -17.56 -53.91
N GLY A 473 16.90 -18.72 -53.33
CA GLY A 473 18.26 -19.18 -53.02
C GLY A 473 19.16 -19.64 -54.17
N ASN A 474 20.33 -20.18 -53.79
CA ASN A 474 20.66 -21.57 -54.16
C ASN A 474 21.80 -22.24 -53.35
N SER A 475 21.51 -23.48 -52.94
CA SER A 475 22.38 -24.64 -52.74
C SER A 475 23.90 -24.53 -52.43
N ALA A 476 24.30 -25.17 -51.32
CA ALA A 476 25.45 -26.09 -51.29
C ALA A 476 25.17 -27.26 -50.32
N LYS A 477 25.70 -28.46 -50.62
CA LYS A 477 25.55 -29.72 -49.86
C LYS A 477 26.80 -29.96 -48.97
N ASN A 478 26.89 -30.85 -47.98
CA ASN A 478 26.08 -32.03 -47.58
C ASN A 478 26.46 -32.45 -46.13
N SER A 479 25.60 -33.18 -45.39
CA SER A 479 25.94 -34.38 -44.55
C SER A 479 25.03 -34.57 -43.30
N MET A 480 24.64 -35.85 -43.07
CA MET A 480 24.18 -36.56 -41.85
C MET A 480 24.17 -35.82 -40.49
N ASN A 481 23.24 -36.08 -39.55
CA ASN A 481 22.30 -37.23 -39.37
C ASN A 481 20.96 -36.79 -38.73
N SER A 482 19.93 -37.65 -38.86
CA SER A 482 18.64 -37.60 -38.15
C SER A 482 18.54 -38.67 -37.05
N VAL A 483 17.65 -38.48 -36.06
CA VAL A 483 16.72 -39.48 -35.48
C VAL A 483 15.89 -38.81 -34.37
N ASP A 484 14.61 -39.15 -34.28
CA ASP A 484 13.67 -38.70 -33.23
C ASP A 484 13.97 -39.30 -31.84
N SER A 485 13.33 -38.78 -30.80
CA SER A 485 13.21 -39.45 -29.50
C SER A 485 11.94 -39.00 -28.78
N ASP A 486 11.05 -39.94 -28.51
CA ASP A 486 9.74 -39.69 -27.89
C ASP A 486 9.84 -39.25 -26.42
N GLU A 487 8.88 -38.42 -25.98
CA GLU A 487 8.68 -38.12 -24.56
C GLU A 487 8.01 -39.31 -23.86
N MET A 488 8.77 -40.10 -23.10
CA MET A 488 8.21 -41.12 -22.21
C MET A 488 7.57 -40.49 -20.98
N GLN A 489 6.23 -40.53 -20.92
CA GLN A 489 5.49 -40.33 -19.67
C GLN A 489 5.69 -41.55 -18.77
N THR A 490 6.36 -41.38 -17.63
CA THR A 490 6.37 -42.36 -16.54
C THR A 490 5.31 -42.00 -15.50
N GLU A 491 4.20 -42.74 -15.47
CA GLU A 491 3.27 -42.70 -14.35
C GLU A 491 3.98 -43.18 -13.07
N VAL A 492 4.00 -42.35 -12.03
CA VAL A 492 4.51 -42.75 -10.71
C VAL A 492 3.34 -43.31 -9.90
N THR A 493 3.38 -44.61 -9.61
CA THR A 493 2.42 -45.27 -8.73
C THR A 493 2.56 -44.75 -7.31
N PHE A 494 1.47 -44.24 -6.73
CA PHE A 494 1.43 -43.78 -5.34
C PHE A 494 1.55 -44.96 -4.37
N GLU A 495 2.69 -45.08 -3.68
CA GLU A 495 2.74 -45.71 -2.37
C GLU A 495 2.43 -44.65 -1.30
N ASN A 496 1.76 -45.03 -0.20
CA ASN A 496 1.30 -44.08 0.81
C ASN A 496 2.45 -43.60 1.69
N ASP A 497 2.87 -42.34 1.52
CA ASP A 497 3.90 -41.69 2.33
C ASP A 497 3.30 -40.57 3.19
N ASP A 498 3.26 -40.78 4.51
CA ASP A 498 2.78 -39.81 5.50
C ASP A 498 3.62 -38.52 5.55
N SER A 499 4.84 -38.49 5.00
CA SER A 499 5.66 -37.27 4.94
C SER A 499 5.07 -36.25 3.95
N ALA A 500 4.70 -36.68 2.75
CA ALA A 500 4.08 -35.84 1.72
C ALA A 500 2.72 -35.26 2.17
N VAL A 501 1.97 -36.01 3.00
CA VAL A 501 0.71 -35.55 3.62
C VAL A 501 0.93 -34.43 4.64
N ASN A 502 2.11 -34.37 5.29
CA ASN A 502 2.45 -33.30 6.22
C ASN A 502 3.02 -32.06 5.52
N GLU A 503 3.86 -32.22 4.48
CA GLU A 503 4.34 -31.09 3.68
C GLU A 503 3.18 -30.36 2.97
N THR A 504 2.24 -31.10 2.38
CA THR A 504 1.06 -30.52 1.73
C THR A 504 0.15 -29.76 2.71
N LYS A 505 -0.05 -30.26 3.94
CA LYS A 505 -0.75 -29.51 5.00
C LYS A 505 -0.02 -28.25 5.44
N SER A 506 1.31 -28.23 5.41
CA SER A 506 2.08 -27.05 5.83
C SER A 506 1.86 -25.84 4.93
N THR A 507 1.73 -26.07 3.62
CA THR A 507 1.66 -25.05 2.55
C THR A 507 0.25 -24.55 2.24
N MET A 508 -0.80 -25.25 2.68
CA MET A 508 -2.19 -24.84 2.48
C MET A 508 -2.61 -23.69 3.40
N LEU A 509 -3.25 -22.67 2.82
CA LEU A 509 -3.98 -21.62 3.54
C LEU A 509 -5.15 -22.22 4.32
N THR A 510 -5.28 -21.83 5.59
CA THR A 510 -6.38 -22.24 6.49
C THR A 510 -7.40 -21.11 6.70
N PHE A 511 -8.52 -21.39 7.37
CA PHE A 511 -9.54 -20.38 7.67
C PHE A 511 -8.95 -19.21 8.47
N GLU A 512 -8.05 -19.51 9.41
CA GLU A 512 -7.40 -18.53 10.29
C GLU A 512 -6.40 -17.66 9.52
N ASP A 513 -5.73 -18.19 8.50
CA ASP A 513 -4.88 -17.38 7.60
C ASP A 513 -5.73 -16.34 6.84
N ILE A 514 -6.93 -16.73 6.36
CA ILE A 514 -7.82 -15.82 5.64
C ILE A 514 -8.54 -14.84 6.58
N ALA A 515 -8.89 -15.26 7.80
CA ALA A 515 -9.44 -14.37 8.82
C ALA A 515 -8.40 -13.31 9.26
N LEU A 516 -7.14 -13.70 9.44
CA LEU A 516 -6.03 -12.76 9.68
C LEU A 516 -5.83 -11.81 8.48
N LEU A 517 -5.86 -12.31 7.25
CA LEU A 517 -5.80 -11.49 6.04
C LEU A 517 -6.93 -10.43 6.00
N VAL A 518 -8.16 -10.80 6.39
CA VAL A 518 -9.29 -9.87 6.47
C VAL A 518 -9.08 -8.82 7.57
N ASP A 519 -8.67 -9.22 8.78
CA ASP A 519 -8.50 -8.29 9.90
C ASP A 519 -7.42 -7.22 9.64
N LEU A 520 -6.39 -7.58 8.87
CA LEU A 520 -5.33 -6.67 8.44
C LEU A 520 -5.80 -5.64 7.39
N PHE A 521 -6.87 -5.95 6.64
CA PHE A 521 -7.38 -5.18 5.51
C PHE A 521 -8.92 -5.06 5.59
N TYR A 522 -9.41 -4.50 6.70
CA TYR A 522 -10.83 -4.61 7.09
C TYR A 522 -11.75 -3.58 6.39
N LEU A 523 -11.95 -2.38 6.96
CA LEU A 523 -12.93 -1.38 6.50
C LEU A 523 -12.36 0.06 6.48
N PRO A 524 -13.02 1.04 5.82
CA PRO A 524 -12.52 2.41 5.72
C PRO A 524 -12.40 3.16 7.07
N PHE A 525 -13.23 2.80 8.06
CA PHE A 525 -13.32 3.44 9.39
C PHE A 525 -13.04 2.47 10.56
N GLU A 526 -12.64 1.23 10.27
CA GLU A 526 -12.39 0.20 11.28
C GLU A 526 -11.22 -0.71 10.86
N HIS A 527 -10.38 -1.09 11.83
CA HIS A 527 -9.37 -2.14 11.68
C HIS A 527 -9.89 -3.40 12.34
N GLY A 528 -9.67 -4.58 11.75
CA GLY A 528 -10.19 -5.82 12.32
C GLY A 528 -9.52 -6.18 13.64
N PRO A 529 -10.15 -7.02 14.49
CA PRO A 529 -9.71 -7.26 15.87
C PRO A 529 -8.23 -7.65 16.01
N GLN A 530 -7.69 -8.51 15.14
CA GLN A 530 -6.26 -8.87 15.16
C GLN A 530 -5.35 -7.68 14.78
N GLY A 531 -5.78 -6.81 13.86
CA GLY A 531 -5.07 -5.58 13.51
C GLY A 531 -4.99 -4.59 14.67
N VAL A 532 -6.11 -4.39 15.37
CA VAL A 532 -6.17 -3.57 16.61
C VAL A 532 -5.31 -4.19 17.71
N GLN A 533 -5.32 -5.51 17.87
CA GLN A 533 -4.45 -6.20 18.83
C GLN A 533 -2.97 -5.95 18.54
N ILE A 534 -2.53 -6.00 17.28
CA ILE A 534 -1.14 -5.72 16.88
C ILE A 534 -0.73 -4.28 17.23
N LEU A 535 -1.61 -3.29 16.98
CA LEU A 535 -1.39 -1.90 17.39
C LEU A 535 -1.22 -1.76 18.92
N HIS A 536 -2.14 -2.34 19.70
CA HIS A 536 -2.15 -2.23 21.16
C HIS A 536 -0.97 -2.94 21.82
N GLU A 537 -0.60 -4.13 21.34
CA GLU A 537 0.57 -4.87 21.86
C GLU A 537 1.89 -4.15 21.53
N PHE A 538 2.07 -3.64 20.30
CA PHE A 538 3.25 -2.84 19.99
C PHE A 538 3.32 -1.54 20.79
N HIS A 539 2.18 -0.84 20.95
CA HIS A 539 2.13 0.37 21.78
C HIS A 539 2.57 0.09 23.21
N TRP A 540 1.99 -0.93 23.84
CA TRP A 540 2.30 -1.26 25.23
C TRP A 540 3.77 -1.71 25.39
N LEU A 541 4.29 -2.55 24.48
CA LEU A 541 5.69 -2.99 24.51
C LEU A 541 6.68 -1.84 24.32
N LYS A 542 6.36 -0.89 23.42
CA LYS A 542 7.14 0.35 23.23
C LYS A 542 7.10 1.19 24.49
N THR A 543 5.92 1.55 24.99
CA THR A 543 5.74 2.47 26.13
C THR A 543 6.32 1.92 27.43
N ASN A 544 6.25 0.60 27.67
CA ASN A 544 6.78 -0.04 28.88
C ASN A 544 8.23 -0.55 28.73
N GLY A 545 8.92 -0.22 27.63
CA GLY A 545 10.29 -0.66 27.38
C GLY A 545 11.33 -0.22 28.44
N PHE A 546 11.02 0.83 29.21
CA PHE A 546 11.87 1.27 30.33
C PHE A 546 12.06 0.21 31.42
N ILE A 547 11.09 -0.70 31.60
CA ILE A 547 11.12 -1.78 32.61
C ILE A 547 12.32 -2.72 32.32
N VAL A 548 12.62 -2.98 31.04
CA VAL A 548 13.77 -3.80 30.63
C VAL A 548 15.09 -3.12 30.97
N SER A 549 15.22 -1.82 30.67
CA SER A 549 16.40 -1.02 31.01
C SER A 549 16.61 -0.92 32.53
N GLU A 550 15.54 -0.70 33.29
CA GLU A 550 15.50 -0.72 34.76
C GLU A 550 16.00 -2.06 35.34
N TYR A 551 15.45 -3.18 34.85
CA TYR A 551 15.82 -4.52 35.31
C TYR A 551 17.29 -4.84 35.01
N ARG A 552 17.76 -4.59 33.78
CA ARG A 552 19.16 -4.83 33.42
C ARG A 552 20.13 -3.95 34.22
N ARG A 553 19.80 -2.68 34.46
CA ARG A 553 20.58 -1.78 35.32
C ARG A 553 20.68 -2.32 36.75
N LYS A 554 19.57 -2.68 37.38
CA LYS A 554 19.53 -3.27 38.74
C LYS A 554 20.37 -4.54 38.82
N ARG A 555 20.28 -5.42 37.83
CA ARG A 555 21.04 -6.68 37.75
C ARG A 555 22.55 -6.48 37.53
N GLN A 556 22.98 -5.38 36.90
CA GLN A 556 24.40 -5.02 36.77
C GLN A 556 24.98 -4.42 38.07
N THR A 557 24.15 -3.81 38.91
CA THR A 557 24.56 -3.21 40.20
C THR A 557 24.42 -4.15 41.41
N ALA A 558 23.75 -5.29 41.27
CA ALA A 558 23.52 -6.23 42.36
C ALA A 558 24.75 -7.11 42.61
N ASN A 559 25.26 -7.10 43.85
CA ASN A 559 26.28 -8.07 44.29
C ASN A 559 25.69 -9.49 44.30
N THR A 560 26.52 -10.49 43.97
CA THR A 560 26.13 -11.84 43.52
C THR A 560 25.33 -12.74 44.48
N ASN A 561 24.94 -12.25 45.66
CA ASN A 561 24.27 -13.04 46.70
C ASN A 561 22.81 -12.64 46.96
N GLU A 562 22.31 -11.53 46.39
CA GLU A 562 20.87 -11.24 46.42
C GLU A 562 20.17 -11.83 45.19
N GLN A 563 19.24 -12.75 45.43
CA GLN A 563 18.30 -13.18 44.40
C GLN A 563 17.39 -12.00 44.06
N THR A 564 17.69 -11.33 42.95
CA THR A 564 16.83 -10.29 42.38
C THR A 564 15.52 -10.93 41.95
N ASN A 565 14.51 -10.88 42.84
CA ASN A 565 13.14 -11.29 42.53
C ASN A 565 12.73 -10.59 41.22
N VAL A 566 12.51 -11.40 40.19
CA VAL A 566 12.08 -10.94 38.88
C VAL A 566 10.66 -10.39 39.07
N SER A 567 10.46 -9.09 38.88
CA SER A 567 9.13 -8.49 39.08
C SER A 567 8.15 -9.06 38.06
N ALA A 568 6.88 -9.18 38.44
CA ALA A 568 5.84 -9.69 37.54
C ALA A 568 5.80 -8.87 36.22
N GLU A 569 6.07 -7.57 36.32
CA GLU A 569 6.11 -6.59 35.23
C GLU A 569 7.14 -6.94 34.13
N ILE A 570 8.34 -7.41 34.50
CA ILE A 570 9.38 -7.75 33.51
C ILE A 570 9.11 -9.13 32.87
N ASN A 571 8.45 -10.05 33.59
CA ASN A 571 7.94 -11.28 32.97
C ASN A 571 6.82 -10.95 31.98
N GLU A 572 5.81 -10.14 32.38
CA GLU A 572 4.74 -9.68 31.49
C GLU A 572 5.31 -9.04 30.21
N TRP A 573 6.36 -8.21 30.33
CA TRP A 573 6.98 -7.61 29.16
C TRP A 573 7.60 -8.64 28.20
N TYR A 574 8.30 -9.66 28.72
CA TYR A 574 8.85 -10.73 27.87
C TYR A 574 7.77 -11.67 27.31
N ASP A 575 6.74 -12.01 28.08
CA ASP A 575 5.62 -12.85 27.64
C ASP A 575 4.83 -12.17 26.52
N ARG A 576 4.58 -10.86 26.64
CA ARG A 576 3.94 -10.06 25.59
C ARG A 576 4.84 -9.83 24.39
N ALA A 577 6.16 -9.71 24.58
CA ALA A 577 7.12 -9.67 23.47
C ALA A 577 7.16 -11.01 22.70
N ALA A 578 7.03 -12.15 23.39
CA ALA A 578 6.90 -13.46 22.77
C ALA A 578 5.60 -13.55 21.94
N LYS A 579 4.45 -13.17 22.52
CA LYS A 579 3.15 -13.08 21.83
C LYS A 579 3.20 -12.16 20.60
N PHE A 580 3.91 -11.03 20.67
CA PHE A 580 4.10 -10.14 19.51
C PHE A 580 4.97 -10.77 18.41
N ASN A 581 5.99 -11.54 18.80
CA ASN A 581 6.78 -12.33 17.86
C ASN A 581 5.94 -13.45 17.20
N GLU A 582 5.06 -14.12 17.94
CA GLU A 582 4.11 -15.11 17.40
C GLU A 582 3.16 -14.48 16.37
N MET A 583 2.54 -13.33 16.68
CA MET A 583 1.73 -12.59 15.70
C MET A 583 2.51 -12.22 14.44
N THR A 584 3.78 -11.84 14.58
CA THR A 584 4.68 -11.59 13.43
C THR A 584 4.88 -12.87 12.59
N MET A 585 5.04 -14.02 13.24
CA MET A 585 5.22 -15.32 12.57
C MET A 585 3.95 -15.81 11.87
N LEU A 586 2.75 -15.55 12.42
CA LEU A 586 1.48 -15.84 11.75
C LEU A 586 1.34 -15.09 10.42
N ILE A 587 1.74 -13.81 10.37
CA ILE A 587 1.71 -13.01 9.14
C ILE A 587 2.78 -13.46 8.15
N GLY A 588 3.95 -13.90 8.64
CA GLY A 588 4.94 -14.60 7.82
C GLY A 588 4.39 -15.88 7.19
N ARG A 589 3.72 -16.73 7.99
CA ARG A 589 3.05 -17.97 7.54
C ARG A 589 1.99 -17.69 6.47
N LEU A 590 1.13 -16.69 6.68
CA LEU A 590 0.14 -16.22 5.71
C LEU A 590 0.80 -15.85 4.38
N LEU A 591 1.83 -14.99 4.40
CA LEU A 591 2.56 -14.59 3.19
C LEU A 591 3.16 -15.80 2.47
N THR A 592 3.85 -16.70 3.18
CA THR A 592 4.42 -17.92 2.62
C THR A 592 3.36 -18.80 1.96
N ARG A 593 2.27 -19.14 2.68
CA ARG A 593 1.16 -19.97 2.16
C ARG A 593 0.46 -19.33 0.97
N LEU A 594 0.30 -18.00 0.97
CA LEU A 594 -0.26 -17.26 -0.15
C LEU A 594 0.57 -17.46 -1.43
N THR A 595 1.91 -17.49 -1.35
CA THR A 595 2.76 -17.75 -2.54
C THR A 595 2.58 -19.15 -3.15
N PHE A 596 2.09 -20.14 -2.40
CA PHE A 596 1.80 -21.50 -2.86
C PHE A 596 0.41 -21.67 -3.48
N CYS A 597 -0.45 -20.65 -3.49
CA CYS A 597 -1.80 -20.79 -4.02
C CYS A 597 -1.83 -21.03 -5.55
N LYS A 598 -2.87 -21.74 -6.00
CA LYS A 598 -3.07 -22.12 -7.43
C LYS A 598 -3.71 -20.98 -8.24
N ASN A 599 -4.44 -20.10 -7.58
CA ASN A 599 -5.01 -18.90 -8.19
C ASN A 599 -3.96 -17.79 -8.21
N ARG A 600 -3.11 -17.81 -9.25
CA ARG A 600 -2.05 -16.82 -9.43
C ARG A 600 -2.62 -15.42 -9.63
N SER A 601 -3.81 -15.28 -10.24
CA SER A 601 -4.49 -13.99 -10.38
C SER A 601 -4.71 -13.32 -9.02
N LEU A 602 -5.28 -14.06 -8.07
CA LEU A 602 -5.53 -13.61 -6.70
C LEU A 602 -4.23 -13.31 -5.95
N LEU A 603 -3.20 -14.15 -6.09
CA LEU A 603 -1.87 -13.87 -5.52
C LEU A 603 -1.30 -12.54 -6.03
N TYR A 604 -1.31 -12.26 -7.34
CA TYR A 604 -0.69 -11.05 -7.87
C TYR A 604 -1.41 -9.76 -7.42
N GLU A 605 -2.73 -9.81 -7.19
CA GLU A 605 -3.49 -8.68 -6.65
C GLU A 605 -3.26 -8.50 -5.14
N LEU A 606 -3.21 -9.57 -4.33
CA LEU A 606 -3.02 -9.45 -2.87
C LEU A 606 -1.57 -9.30 -2.40
N TYR A 607 -0.59 -9.85 -3.13
CA TYR A 607 0.79 -9.95 -2.67
C TYR A 607 1.44 -8.61 -2.26
N PRO A 608 1.28 -7.49 -2.98
CA PRO A 608 1.90 -6.21 -2.60
C PRO A 608 1.49 -5.74 -1.19
N TYR A 609 0.21 -5.85 -0.87
CA TYR A 609 -0.37 -5.46 0.42
C TYR A 609 0.17 -6.33 1.56
N VAL A 610 0.07 -7.66 1.41
CA VAL A 610 0.52 -8.63 2.44
C VAL A 610 2.04 -8.56 2.65
N TRP A 611 2.81 -8.35 1.58
CA TRP A 611 4.26 -8.19 1.65
C TRP A 611 4.68 -6.89 2.38
N ASP A 612 3.99 -5.75 2.20
CA ASP A 612 4.35 -4.52 2.92
C ASP A 612 3.99 -4.61 4.40
N ILE A 613 2.77 -5.06 4.76
CA ILE A 613 2.37 -5.15 6.17
C ILE A 613 3.18 -6.20 6.94
N LYS A 614 3.54 -7.34 6.32
CA LYS A 614 4.54 -8.28 6.86
C LYS A 614 5.86 -7.56 7.14
N GLY A 615 6.32 -6.74 6.19
CA GLY A 615 7.55 -5.98 6.30
C GLY A 615 7.55 -4.97 7.45
N VAL A 616 6.48 -4.19 7.60
CA VAL A 616 6.30 -3.24 8.71
C VAL A 616 6.28 -3.96 10.05
N ILE A 617 5.48 -5.01 10.21
CA ILE A 617 5.40 -5.74 11.49
C ILE A 617 6.73 -6.46 11.79
N SER A 618 7.48 -6.88 10.77
CA SER A 618 8.87 -7.34 10.95
C SER A 618 9.79 -6.24 11.49
N LEU A 619 9.68 -4.99 11.03
CA LEU A 619 10.41 -3.84 11.59
C LEU A 619 10.02 -3.58 13.05
N LEU A 620 8.73 -3.62 13.37
CA LEU A 620 8.25 -3.42 14.74
C LEU A 620 8.82 -4.49 15.69
N ASN A 621 8.79 -5.76 15.28
CA ASN A 621 9.36 -6.86 16.05
C ASN A 621 10.90 -6.74 16.17
N SER A 622 11.58 -6.27 15.12
CA SER A 622 13.02 -5.96 15.16
C SER A 622 13.32 -4.89 16.22
N TYR A 623 12.46 -3.86 16.33
CA TYR A 623 12.57 -2.80 17.33
C TYR A 623 12.20 -3.29 18.75
N VAL A 624 11.20 -4.15 18.93
CA VAL A 624 10.92 -4.82 20.22
C VAL A 624 12.12 -5.66 20.67
N LYS A 625 12.71 -6.47 19.77
CA LYS A 625 13.93 -7.25 20.04
C LYS A 625 15.12 -6.37 20.41
N TRP A 626 15.18 -5.14 19.90
CA TRP A 626 16.17 -4.14 20.31
C TRP A 626 15.88 -3.54 21.69
N ILE A 627 14.62 -3.19 22.02
CA ILE A 627 14.21 -2.77 23.38
C ILE A 627 14.57 -3.86 24.41
N ALA A 628 14.41 -5.14 24.06
CA ALA A 628 14.77 -6.29 24.90
C ALA A 628 16.25 -6.32 25.34
N LEU A 629 17.14 -5.56 24.66
CA LEU A 629 18.53 -5.36 25.09
C LEU A 629 18.67 -4.45 26.33
N GLY A 630 17.60 -3.75 26.75
CA GLY A 630 17.57 -2.82 27.88
C GLY A 630 18.53 -1.65 27.72
N ARG A 631 18.58 -1.09 26.50
CA ARG A 631 19.46 0.01 26.09
C ARG A 631 18.70 1.32 25.81
N VAL A 632 17.41 1.39 26.11
CA VAL A 632 16.61 2.62 25.91
C VAL A 632 16.76 3.54 27.14
N PRO A 633 17.10 4.83 26.99
CA PRO A 633 17.26 5.74 28.13
C PRO A 633 15.93 6.01 28.84
N VAL A 634 15.89 5.84 30.16
CA VAL A 634 14.67 6.06 30.98
C VAL A 634 14.14 7.50 30.85
N THR A 635 15.01 8.48 30.62
CA THR A 635 14.64 9.90 30.43
C THR A 635 13.73 10.15 29.24
N ASN A 636 13.81 9.33 28.18
CA ASN A 636 13.09 9.56 26.93
C ASN A 636 11.63 9.07 26.99
N PHE A 637 11.22 8.41 28.08
CA PHE A 637 9.84 7.97 28.32
C PHE A 637 8.99 9.00 29.08
N PHE A 638 9.62 10.00 29.72
CA PHE A 638 8.94 10.94 30.64
C PHE A 638 8.93 12.40 30.14
N GLN A 639 9.48 12.70 28.96
CA GLN A 639 9.27 14.02 28.35
C GLN A 639 7.88 14.08 27.68
N PRO A 640 7.08 15.13 27.93
CA PRO A 640 5.90 15.42 27.11
C PRO A 640 6.27 15.63 25.64
N ILE A 641 5.34 15.33 24.74
CA ILE A 641 5.49 15.51 23.29
C ILE A 641 5.33 17.01 22.93
N GLY A 642 6.22 17.86 23.46
CA GLY A 642 6.13 19.32 23.42
C GLY A 642 7.33 20.04 22.79
N LEU A 643 8.26 19.30 22.21
CA LEU A 643 9.46 19.83 21.52
C LEU A 643 9.63 19.32 20.08
N PHE A 644 8.68 18.51 19.60
CA PHE A 644 8.68 17.91 18.27
C PHE A 644 7.27 18.07 17.68
N PRO A 645 7.11 18.28 16.36
CA PRO A 645 5.79 18.29 15.72
C PRO A 645 5.18 16.90 15.88
N ALA A 646 4.15 16.79 16.72
CA ALA A 646 3.56 15.52 17.09
C ALA A 646 3.02 14.79 15.84
N THR A 647 3.66 13.68 15.49
CA THR A 647 3.10 12.77 14.49
C THR A 647 1.88 12.12 15.13
N PHE A 648 0.68 12.49 14.67
CA PHE A 648 -0.57 11.90 15.15
C PHE A 648 -0.56 10.39 14.85
N THR A 649 -1.01 9.60 15.82
CA THR A 649 -1.09 8.13 15.75
C THR A 649 -2.44 7.68 16.29
N TRP A 650 -2.79 6.41 16.08
CA TRP A 650 -3.89 5.71 16.74
C TRP A 650 -4.09 6.02 18.25
N PHE A 651 -3.00 6.27 18.99
CA PHE A 651 -3.01 6.52 20.44
C PHE A 651 -2.96 8.01 20.82
N SER A 652 -3.03 8.91 19.84
CA SER A 652 -3.14 10.35 20.05
C SER A 652 -4.59 10.72 20.37
N LYS A 653 -4.81 11.52 21.43
CA LYS A 653 -6.15 11.97 21.87
C LYS A 653 -6.94 12.58 20.71
N GLY A 654 -8.14 12.05 20.43
CA GLY A 654 -9.02 12.53 19.35
C GLY A 654 -8.77 11.86 17.98
N TYR A 655 -7.70 11.08 17.81
CA TYR A 655 -7.36 10.49 16.52
C TYR A 655 -8.19 9.23 16.21
N LYS A 656 -8.31 8.31 17.18
CA LYS A 656 -9.20 7.13 17.05
C LYS A 656 -10.64 7.60 16.86
N GLU A 657 -11.06 8.60 17.62
CA GLU A 657 -12.39 9.18 17.58
C GLU A 657 -12.69 9.80 16.21
N ALA A 658 -11.78 10.62 15.65
CA ALA A 658 -11.95 11.21 14.31
C ALA A 658 -11.86 10.17 13.17
N PHE A 659 -11.11 9.08 13.35
CA PHE A 659 -11.08 7.96 12.41
C PHE A 659 -12.38 7.14 12.43
N GLN A 660 -13.00 6.98 13.60
CA GLN A 660 -14.20 6.15 13.80
C GLN A 660 -15.53 6.92 13.81
N SER A 661 -15.54 8.25 13.65
CA SER A 661 -16.79 9.03 13.69
C SER A 661 -17.52 9.14 12.35
N GLY A 662 -16.85 8.84 11.23
CA GLY A 662 -17.38 9.08 9.89
C GLY A 662 -17.56 10.57 9.55
N GLU A 663 -17.14 11.49 10.42
CA GLU A 663 -17.24 12.94 10.19
C GLU A 663 -16.14 13.45 9.25
N GLN A 664 -15.12 12.65 8.95
CA GLN A 664 -14.03 12.96 8.02
C GLN A 664 -13.86 11.85 6.98
N GLU A 665 -13.44 12.21 5.76
CA GLU A 665 -13.30 11.25 4.66
C GLU A 665 -12.03 10.37 4.82
N PRO A 666 -12.09 9.07 4.50
CA PRO A 666 -11.01 8.11 4.76
C PRO A 666 -9.61 8.44 4.21
N TRP A 667 -9.50 9.22 3.13
CA TRP A 667 -8.22 9.61 2.51
C TRP A 667 -7.36 10.56 3.36
N LEU A 668 -7.92 11.12 4.43
CA LEU A 668 -7.16 11.86 5.44
C LEU A 668 -6.32 10.90 6.32
N PHE A 669 -6.79 9.67 6.52
CA PHE A 669 -6.16 8.61 7.32
C PHE A 669 -5.32 7.67 6.44
N ARG A 670 -4.30 8.23 5.78
CA ARG A 670 -3.52 7.55 4.72
C ARG A 670 -2.77 6.31 5.20
N GLY A 671 -2.77 5.28 4.35
CA GLY A 671 -2.02 4.03 4.50
C GLY A 671 -2.69 2.95 5.36
N GLY A 672 -3.88 3.21 5.92
CA GLY A 672 -4.60 2.26 6.78
C GLY A 672 -3.75 1.73 7.95
N LEU A 673 -4.00 0.47 8.34
CA LEU A 673 -3.29 -0.20 9.43
C LEU A 673 -1.76 -0.22 9.23
N THR A 674 -1.30 -0.48 7.99
CA THR A 674 0.13 -0.40 7.62
C THR A 674 0.71 0.99 7.89
N GLY A 675 -0.06 2.04 7.60
CA GLY A 675 0.28 3.44 7.86
C GLY A 675 0.36 3.76 9.36
N GLU A 676 -0.61 3.31 10.16
CA GLU A 676 -0.55 3.46 11.64
C GLU A 676 0.69 2.80 12.22
N LEU A 677 0.95 1.54 11.83
CA LEU A 677 2.10 0.78 12.30
C LEU A 677 3.43 1.45 11.90
N GLN A 678 3.51 2.05 10.70
CA GLN A 678 4.65 2.88 10.29
C GLN A 678 4.79 4.15 11.15
N ARG A 679 3.69 4.88 11.42
CA ARG A 679 3.66 6.09 12.26
C ARG A 679 4.10 5.86 13.71
N MET A 680 4.02 4.62 14.21
CA MET A 680 4.45 4.26 15.57
C MET A 680 5.97 4.07 15.74
N LEU A 681 6.76 3.99 14.66
CA LEU A 681 8.24 3.95 14.77
C LEU A 681 8.81 5.35 15.10
N PRO A 682 9.90 5.46 15.87
CA PRO A 682 10.54 6.75 16.20
C PRO A 682 11.40 7.24 15.03
N VAL A 683 10.77 7.61 13.92
CA VAL A 683 11.41 8.00 12.66
C VAL A 683 10.71 9.23 12.05
N GLU A 684 11.29 10.42 12.21
CA GLU A 684 10.67 11.69 11.79
C GLU A 684 10.82 11.96 10.27
N SER A 685 9.73 12.33 9.59
CA SER A 685 9.70 12.73 8.17
C SER A 685 10.26 11.70 7.16
N VAL A 686 10.18 10.41 7.49
CA VAL A 686 10.82 9.32 6.72
C VAL A 686 9.89 8.64 5.71
N SER A 687 9.17 9.41 4.89
CA SER A 687 8.31 8.84 3.84
C SER A 687 9.11 8.03 2.80
N ASP A 688 10.36 8.44 2.55
CA ASP A 688 11.26 7.88 1.55
C ASP A 688 11.80 6.46 1.87
N LEU A 689 11.96 6.11 3.15
CA LEU A 689 12.30 4.74 3.54
C LEU A 689 11.09 3.78 3.47
N PHE A 690 9.85 4.31 3.53
CA PHE A 690 8.60 3.54 3.36
C PHE A 690 8.01 3.61 1.95
N LEU A 691 8.72 4.23 0.99
CA LEU A 691 8.48 4.07 -0.44
C LEU A 691 9.12 2.76 -0.92
N TYR A 692 8.31 1.71 -0.96
CA TYR A 692 8.69 0.40 -1.49
C TYR A 692 7.98 0.11 -2.82
N LYS A 693 8.67 -0.59 -3.73
CA LYS A 693 8.04 -1.39 -4.77
C LYS A 693 8.09 -2.84 -4.31
N ALA A 694 6.96 -3.54 -4.28
CA ALA A 694 6.96 -4.99 -4.06
C ALA A 694 7.70 -5.71 -5.21
N PRO A 695 8.33 -6.87 -4.96
CA PRO A 695 8.97 -7.66 -6.01
C PRO A 695 8.01 -7.99 -7.17
N ASP A 696 8.46 -7.78 -8.41
CA ASP A 696 7.67 -8.03 -9.64
C ASP A 696 7.27 -9.51 -9.84
N SER A 697 7.86 -10.41 -9.05
CA SER A 697 7.45 -11.81 -8.93
C SER A 697 7.38 -12.17 -7.44
N PRO A 698 6.24 -12.70 -6.94
CA PRO A 698 6.09 -13.12 -5.55
C PRO A 698 7.18 -14.10 -5.09
N THR A 699 7.77 -13.82 -3.93
CA THR A 699 8.84 -14.64 -3.33
C THR A 699 8.42 -15.20 -1.98
N SER A 700 8.62 -16.51 -1.77
CA SER A 700 8.38 -17.19 -0.49
C SER A 700 9.48 -16.96 0.55
N ARG A 701 10.70 -16.59 0.11
CA ARG A 701 11.88 -16.38 0.95
C ARG A 701 11.67 -15.21 1.91
N ILE A 702 11.78 -15.48 3.21
CA ILE A 702 11.56 -14.46 4.24
C ILE A 702 12.91 -13.88 4.66
N TYR A 703 13.01 -12.55 4.61
CA TYR A 703 14.07 -11.81 5.29
C TYR A 703 13.59 -11.38 6.69
N THR A 704 14.43 -11.64 7.68
CA THR A 704 14.25 -11.29 9.09
C THR A 704 15.39 -10.40 9.55
N ILE A 705 15.07 -9.24 10.12
CA ILE A 705 16.05 -8.35 10.74
C ILE A 705 16.01 -8.59 12.25
N ARG A 706 17.17 -8.56 12.90
CA ARG A 706 17.29 -8.63 14.35
C ARG A 706 18.57 -7.94 14.84
N PRO A 707 18.67 -7.58 16.12
CA PRO A 707 19.94 -7.18 16.70
C PRO A 707 21.01 -8.27 16.56
N TYR A 708 22.26 -7.82 16.46
CA TYR A 708 23.46 -8.65 16.44
C TYR A 708 23.64 -9.41 17.76
N LEU A 709 24.08 -10.66 17.66
CA LEU A 709 24.48 -11.52 18.76
C LEU A 709 25.98 -11.89 18.60
N PRO A 710 26.76 -12.05 19.69
CA PRO A 710 28.18 -12.44 19.58
C PRO A 710 28.44 -13.75 18.82
N SER A 711 27.44 -14.62 18.69
CA SER A 711 27.47 -15.83 17.86
C SER A 711 27.52 -15.56 16.35
N ASP A 712 27.05 -14.39 15.90
CA ASP A 712 26.98 -14.02 14.49
C ASP A 712 28.35 -13.59 13.93
N LEU A 713 29.35 -13.33 14.79
CA LEU A 713 30.62 -12.66 14.48
C LEU A 713 31.32 -13.20 13.23
N GLN A 714 31.53 -14.51 13.13
CA GLN A 714 32.21 -15.12 11.98
C GLN A 714 31.41 -14.93 10.69
N SER A 715 30.09 -15.17 10.73
CA SER A 715 29.20 -15.00 9.58
C SER A 715 29.11 -13.56 9.10
N VAL A 716 29.20 -12.59 10.02
CA VAL A 716 29.27 -11.15 9.71
C VAL A 716 30.62 -10.78 9.10
N TYR A 717 31.73 -11.35 9.59
CA TYR A 717 33.06 -11.20 8.99
C TYR A 717 33.14 -11.82 7.58
N GLU A 718 32.55 -13.00 7.36
CA GLU A 718 32.41 -13.60 6.03
C GLU A 718 31.66 -12.68 5.05
N ILE A 719 30.59 -12.01 5.50
CA ILE A 719 29.82 -11.06 4.67
C ILE A 719 30.66 -9.81 4.37
N CYS A 720 31.40 -9.29 5.35
CA CYS A 720 32.31 -8.16 5.18
C CYS A 720 33.39 -8.48 4.14
N PHE A 721 34.04 -9.64 4.29
CA PHE A 721 35.04 -10.14 3.35
C PHE A 721 34.48 -10.30 1.93
N LYS A 722 33.32 -10.94 1.76
CA LYS A 722 32.70 -11.17 0.43
C LYS A 722 32.26 -9.89 -0.28
N ASN A 723 32.04 -8.80 0.46
CA ASN A 723 31.76 -7.48 -0.11
C ASN A 723 33.03 -6.67 -0.41
N TYR A 724 34.18 -7.02 0.17
CA TYR A 724 35.43 -6.28 -0.03
C TYR A 724 36.00 -6.47 -1.44
N ASP A 725 36.26 -5.35 -2.14
CA ASP A 725 36.73 -5.36 -3.55
C ASP A 725 38.00 -6.19 -3.76
N ARG A 726 38.93 -6.17 -2.79
CA ARG A 726 40.21 -6.89 -2.87
C ARG A 726 40.17 -8.32 -2.29
N HIS A 727 39.00 -8.86 -1.91
CA HIS A 727 38.92 -10.15 -1.19
C HIS A 727 39.53 -11.34 -1.94
N ILE A 728 39.48 -11.33 -3.28
CA ILE A 728 40.08 -12.36 -4.15
C ILE A 728 41.61 -12.43 -3.95
N LEU A 729 42.25 -11.31 -3.58
CA LEU A 729 43.69 -11.21 -3.32
C LEU A 729 44.07 -11.64 -1.89
N LEU A 730 43.08 -11.88 -1.02
CA LEU A 730 43.25 -12.10 0.42
C LEU A 730 42.75 -13.48 0.89
N GLU A 731 42.57 -14.44 -0.04
CA GLU A 731 42.22 -15.86 0.18
C GLU A 731 41.92 -16.27 1.64
N ASN A 732 40.63 -16.23 2.02
CA ASN A 732 40.10 -16.66 3.33
C ASN A 732 40.64 -15.91 4.57
N ASN A 733 41.23 -14.72 4.43
CA ASN A 733 41.57 -13.84 5.57
C ASN A 733 40.37 -12.98 6.01
N ASP A 734 39.20 -13.61 6.19
CA ASP A 734 37.96 -12.92 6.56
C ASP A 734 38.05 -12.25 7.95
N GLN A 735 38.73 -12.90 8.90
CA GLN A 735 38.94 -12.37 10.24
C GLN A 735 39.79 -11.09 10.25
N LEU A 736 40.83 -11.01 9.42
CA LEU A 736 41.70 -9.83 9.32
C LEU A 736 40.96 -8.63 8.71
N VAL A 737 40.16 -8.85 7.67
CA VAL A 737 39.33 -7.82 7.05
C VAL A 737 38.20 -7.39 8.00
N GLY A 738 37.53 -8.35 8.65
CA GLY A 738 36.48 -8.10 9.63
C GLY A 738 36.97 -7.30 10.84
N ASP A 739 38.09 -7.70 11.45
CA ASP A 739 38.68 -7.01 12.61
C ASP A 739 39.10 -5.55 12.30
N LYS A 740 39.65 -5.30 11.10
CA LYS A 740 40.03 -3.94 10.64
C LYS A 740 38.81 -3.05 10.37
N LEU A 741 37.82 -3.56 9.63
CA LEU A 741 36.73 -2.75 9.10
C LEU A 741 35.52 -2.61 10.04
N ILE A 742 35.16 -3.67 10.77
CA ILE A 742 33.89 -3.72 11.51
C ILE A 742 33.97 -4.30 12.94
N GLY A 743 35.02 -5.02 13.30
CA GLY A 743 35.18 -5.63 14.64
C GLY A 743 35.07 -4.63 15.79
N GLY A 744 35.54 -3.39 15.55
CA GLY A 744 35.37 -2.27 16.48
C GLY A 744 33.90 -1.93 16.77
N PHE A 745 33.02 -1.91 15.76
CA PHE A 745 31.58 -1.67 15.95
C PHE A 745 30.96 -2.82 16.77
N LEU A 746 31.22 -4.06 16.35
CA LEU A 746 30.67 -5.27 16.98
C LEU A 746 31.12 -5.47 18.44
N THR A 747 32.28 -4.91 18.81
CA THR A 747 32.86 -5.02 20.16
C THR A 747 32.50 -3.82 21.05
N LEU A 748 32.56 -2.60 20.52
CA LEU A 748 32.44 -1.36 21.31
C LEU A 748 31.04 -0.72 21.26
N SER A 749 30.16 -1.14 20.35
CA SER A 749 28.78 -0.63 20.21
C SER A 749 27.79 -1.67 19.63
N PRO A 750 27.77 -2.94 20.11
CA PRO A 750 26.87 -3.98 19.59
C PRO A 750 25.38 -3.61 19.70
N GLU A 751 24.99 -2.74 20.64
CA GLU A 751 23.60 -2.28 20.80
C GLU A 751 23.01 -1.48 19.62
N TYR A 752 23.82 -1.01 18.67
CA TYR A 752 23.33 -0.38 17.42
C TYR A 752 23.67 -1.22 16.18
N CYS A 753 24.02 -2.49 16.39
CA CYS A 753 24.34 -3.45 15.34
C CYS A 753 23.13 -4.35 15.06
N PHE A 754 22.69 -4.39 13.81
CA PHE A 754 21.62 -5.26 13.31
C PHE A 754 22.16 -6.15 12.19
N ILE A 755 21.63 -7.36 12.11
CA ILE A 755 21.87 -8.28 10.99
C ILE A 755 20.56 -8.51 10.24
N VAL A 756 20.67 -8.98 8.99
CA VAL A 756 19.55 -9.61 8.27
C VAL A 756 19.91 -11.06 7.96
N GLU A 757 18.96 -11.95 8.22
CA GLU A 757 19.03 -13.37 7.92
C GLU A 757 17.84 -13.78 7.06
N ASP A 758 18.02 -14.87 6.32
CA ASP A 758 16.93 -15.61 5.69
C ASP A 758 16.79 -17.01 6.30
N ASP A 759 15.92 -17.83 5.72
CA ASP A 759 15.61 -19.19 6.17
C ASP A 759 16.83 -20.16 6.15
N VAL A 760 18.01 -19.72 5.66
CA VAL A 760 19.23 -20.53 5.50
C VAL A 760 20.47 -19.88 6.13
N ARG A 761 20.65 -18.56 6.03
CA ARG A 761 21.88 -17.87 6.47
C ARG A 761 21.74 -16.37 6.72
N LEU A 762 22.75 -15.78 7.35
CA LEU A 762 22.94 -14.32 7.34
C LEU A 762 23.17 -13.83 5.90
N CYS A 763 22.56 -12.69 5.56
CA CYS A 763 22.63 -12.07 4.23
C CYS A 763 23.07 -10.58 4.25
N GLY A 764 23.26 -9.97 5.42
CA GLY A 764 23.76 -8.60 5.53
C GLY A 764 23.88 -8.10 6.97
N TYR A 765 24.48 -6.92 7.14
CA TYR A 765 24.61 -6.20 8.40
C TYR A 765 24.35 -4.70 8.23
N ALA A 766 23.93 -4.05 9.32
CA ALA A 766 23.90 -2.60 9.46
C ALA A 766 24.39 -2.27 10.89
N LEU A 767 25.57 -1.68 10.99
CA LEU A 767 26.28 -1.40 12.24
C LEU A 767 26.41 0.10 12.41
N ALA A 768 26.06 0.63 13.57
CA ALA A 768 26.22 2.04 13.86
C ALA A 768 26.82 2.29 15.24
N VAL A 769 27.11 3.56 15.51
CA VAL A 769 27.56 4.06 16.83
C VAL A 769 26.81 5.34 17.14
N LEU A 770 26.41 5.54 18.39
CA LEU A 770 25.63 6.72 18.79
C LEU A 770 26.44 8.03 18.65
N ASP A 771 27.70 7.98 19.07
CA ASP A 771 28.64 9.09 19.14
C ASP A 771 29.97 8.63 18.53
N ALA A 772 30.23 9.06 17.30
CA ALA A 772 31.42 8.70 16.52
C ALA A 772 32.71 9.21 17.17
N LYS A 773 32.69 10.40 17.80
CA LYS A 773 33.87 11.00 18.44
C LYS A 773 34.31 10.19 19.67
N ASN A 774 33.35 9.76 20.48
CA ASN A 774 33.58 8.85 21.61
C ASN A 774 33.97 7.44 21.15
N PHE A 775 33.40 6.96 20.04
CA PHE A 775 33.79 5.69 19.42
C PHE A 775 35.24 5.68 18.93
N PHE A 776 35.70 6.71 18.19
CA PHE A 776 37.09 6.81 17.75
C PHE A 776 38.06 6.86 18.95
N ALA A 777 37.75 7.62 20.00
CA ALA A 777 38.55 7.65 21.22
C ALA A 777 38.63 6.27 21.92
N LYS A 778 37.55 5.48 21.90
CA LYS A 778 37.57 4.09 22.40
C LYS A 778 38.38 3.16 21.51
N LEU A 779 38.33 3.31 20.18
CA LEU A 779 39.13 2.52 19.24
C LEU A 779 40.62 2.71 19.50
N GLU A 780 41.08 3.96 19.58
CA GLU A 780 42.47 4.33 19.86
C GLU A 780 42.99 3.76 21.18
N VAL A 781 42.18 3.78 22.24
CA VAL A 781 42.59 3.32 23.58
C VAL A 781 42.47 1.81 23.77
N SER A 782 41.51 1.13 23.13
CA SER A 782 41.13 -0.26 23.50
C SER A 782 41.04 -1.28 22.38
N TRP A 783 40.82 -0.89 21.12
CA TRP A 783 40.73 -1.84 19.99
C TRP A 783 42.05 -1.94 19.24
N ILE A 784 42.60 -0.79 18.84
CA ILE A 784 43.78 -0.72 17.96
C ILE A 784 45.04 -1.34 18.59
N PRO A 785 45.36 -1.15 19.89
CA PRO A 785 46.53 -1.78 20.48
C PRO A 785 46.50 -3.32 20.37
N GLY A 786 45.36 -3.94 20.68
CA GLY A 786 45.16 -5.39 20.56
C GLY A 786 45.11 -5.87 19.11
N LEU A 787 44.58 -5.05 18.19
CA LEU A 787 44.55 -5.35 16.75
C LEU A 787 45.96 -5.39 16.14
N LEU A 788 46.82 -4.44 16.51
CA LEU A 788 48.21 -4.38 16.06
C LEU A 788 49.08 -5.45 16.72
N GLU A 789 48.80 -5.84 17.97
CA GLU A 789 49.42 -7.00 18.62
C GLU A 789 49.01 -8.33 17.96
N LYS A 790 47.74 -8.47 17.56
CA LYS A 790 47.21 -9.67 16.89
C LYS A 790 47.79 -9.88 15.48
N TYR A 791 48.09 -8.81 14.75
CA TYR A 791 48.53 -8.87 13.35
C TYR A 791 49.83 -8.08 13.11
N PRO A 792 50.98 -8.53 13.63
CA PRO A 792 52.24 -7.78 13.54
C PRO A 792 52.77 -7.64 12.09
N LEU A 793 53.59 -6.61 11.87
CA LEU A 793 54.27 -6.33 10.60
C LEU A 793 55.07 -7.54 10.08
N MET A 794 55.03 -7.75 8.75
CA MET A 794 55.52 -8.96 8.10
C MET A 794 56.93 -8.78 7.51
N ALA A 795 57.83 -9.76 7.73
CA ALA A 795 59.17 -9.77 7.11
C ALA A 795 59.15 -10.09 5.59
N GLU A 796 60.17 -9.59 4.88
CA GLU A 796 60.17 -9.32 3.42
C GLU A 796 60.14 -10.54 2.47
N GLU A 797 60.75 -11.68 2.83
CA GLU A 797 60.90 -12.84 1.93
C GLU A 797 59.68 -13.77 1.98
N ARG A 798 58.72 -13.59 1.06
CA ARG A 798 57.46 -14.37 1.01
C ARG A 798 56.90 -14.65 -0.39
N SER A 799 55.91 -15.53 -0.47
CA SER A 799 55.15 -15.79 -1.69
C SER A 799 54.28 -14.59 -2.11
N LEU A 800 53.84 -14.60 -3.37
CA LEU A 800 53.01 -13.52 -3.93
C LEU A 800 51.67 -13.33 -3.19
N LYS A 801 51.13 -14.38 -2.57
CA LYS A 801 49.87 -14.35 -1.80
C LYS A 801 50.05 -13.66 -0.45
N GLU A 802 51.04 -14.11 0.30
CA GLU A 802 51.39 -13.51 1.60
C GLU A 802 51.81 -12.04 1.47
N LYS A 803 52.31 -11.63 0.30
CA LYS A 803 52.62 -10.24 0.00
C LYS A 803 51.39 -9.32 -0.01
N TYR A 804 50.24 -9.77 -0.51
CA TYR A 804 49.00 -8.99 -0.44
C TYR A 804 48.46 -8.88 0.99
N VAL A 805 48.54 -9.96 1.77
CA VAL A 805 48.18 -9.94 3.19
C VAL A 805 49.13 -9.03 3.99
N GLY A 806 50.44 -9.09 3.72
CA GLY A 806 51.43 -8.18 4.30
C GLY A 806 51.14 -6.72 3.96
N GLN A 807 50.89 -6.41 2.69
CA GLN A 807 50.51 -5.05 2.26
C GLN A 807 49.26 -4.53 2.98
N PHE A 808 48.23 -5.36 3.18
CA PHE A 808 47.02 -4.96 3.92
C PHE A 808 47.30 -4.69 5.42
N VAL A 809 48.20 -5.45 6.03
CA VAL A 809 48.67 -5.23 7.41
C VAL A 809 49.54 -3.97 7.51
N ASP A 810 50.39 -3.70 6.52
CA ASP A 810 51.23 -2.50 6.44
C ASP A 810 50.37 -1.24 6.22
N GLU A 811 49.38 -1.30 5.32
CA GLU A 811 48.36 -0.27 5.10
C GLU A 811 47.64 0.05 6.43
N MET A 812 47.12 -0.97 7.12
CA MET A 812 46.47 -0.84 8.43
C MET A 812 47.37 -0.18 9.49
N HIS A 813 48.65 -0.60 9.57
CA HIS A 813 49.63 -0.01 10.48
C HIS A 813 49.94 1.46 10.17
N ASN A 814 49.91 1.85 8.90
CA ASN A 814 50.21 3.22 8.50
C ASN A 814 48.99 4.13 8.63
N GLN A 815 47.80 3.62 8.34
CA GLN A 815 46.51 4.29 8.55
C GLN A 815 46.35 4.72 10.03
N TYR A 816 46.47 3.79 10.98
CA TYR A 816 46.27 4.10 12.40
C TYR A 816 47.39 4.97 13.03
N LYS A 817 48.47 5.27 12.29
CA LYS A 817 49.49 6.29 12.69
C LYS A 817 49.16 7.69 12.17
N GLN A 818 48.24 7.85 11.23
CA GLN A 818 47.99 9.10 10.49
C GLN A 818 46.65 9.78 10.87
N GLN A 819 46.19 9.56 12.11
CA GLN A 819 44.95 10.09 12.71
C GLN A 819 43.66 9.38 12.25
N LEU A 820 42.80 8.98 13.21
CA LEU A 820 41.57 8.22 12.93
C LEU A 820 40.29 9.05 12.78
N SER A 821 40.19 10.19 13.47
CA SER A 821 38.92 10.92 13.54
C SER A 821 38.53 11.51 12.20
N ASP A 822 37.28 11.26 11.78
CA ASP A 822 36.63 12.06 10.76
C ASP A 822 36.51 13.55 11.22
N PRO A 823 36.31 14.52 10.30
CA PRO A 823 36.31 15.96 10.63
C PRO A 823 35.24 16.40 11.64
N GLU A 824 35.62 17.24 12.61
CA GLU A 824 34.71 17.73 13.65
C GLU A 824 33.49 18.51 13.13
N GLU A 825 33.58 19.08 11.92
CA GLU A 825 32.47 19.75 11.22
C GLU A 825 31.25 18.82 11.02
N ILE A 826 31.46 17.50 10.96
CA ILE A 826 30.41 16.49 10.78
C ILE A 826 29.61 16.28 12.07
N PHE A 827 30.30 16.05 13.20
CA PHE A 827 29.70 15.58 14.45
C PHE A 827 28.67 16.55 15.06
N ALA A 828 28.73 17.83 14.71
CA ALA A 828 27.80 18.85 15.20
C ALA A 828 26.35 18.60 14.76
N ASN A 829 26.15 18.08 13.54
CA ASN A 829 24.83 17.76 12.97
C ASN A 829 24.60 16.25 12.83
N TYR A 830 25.66 15.48 12.61
CA TYR A 830 25.63 14.03 12.38
C TYR A 830 26.55 13.31 13.38
N PRO A 831 26.16 13.21 14.67
CA PRO A 831 27.00 12.59 15.69
C PRO A 831 27.18 11.08 15.52
N SER A 832 26.27 10.38 14.82
CA SER A 832 26.30 8.92 14.67
C SER A 832 26.95 8.48 13.36
N LEU A 833 27.84 7.48 13.39
CA LEU A 833 28.43 6.86 12.19
C LEU A 833 27.71 5.54 11.87
N LEU A 834 27.45 5.27 10.59
CA LEU A 834 26.82 4.07 10.05
C LEU A 834 27.72 3.36 9.03
N THR A 835 27.74 2.02 9.08
CA THR A 835 28.18 1.12 8.01
C THR A 835 27.09 0.08 7.73
N LEU A 836 26.83 -0.25 6.47
CA LEU A 836 25.80 -1.20 6.05
C LEU A 836 26.33 -2.02 4.87
N ALA A 837 26.12 -3.32 4.85
CA ALA A 837 26.44 -4.19 3.72
C ALA A 837 25.41 -5.30 3.56
N VAL A 838 25.11 -5.67 2.31
CA VAL A 838 24.19 -6.77 1.97
C VAL A 838 24.79 -7.62 0.86
N MET A 839 24.51 -8.92 0.86
CA MET A 839 24.94 -9.81 -0.21
C MET A 839 24.16 -9.52 -1.50
N ALA A 840 24.85 -9.49 -2.65
CA ALA A 840 24.27 -9.31 -3.98
C ALA A 840 23.17 -10.33 -4.39
N ASN A 841 22.93 -11.37 -3.59
CA ASN A 841 21.86 -12.36 -3.81
C ASN A 841 20.52 -12.02 -3.13
N ILE A 842 20.38 -10.84 -2.50
CA ILE A 842 19.10 -10.41 -1.95
C ILE A 842 18.16 -9.99 -3.08
N MET A 843 17.00 -10.65 -3.19
CA MET A 843 15.99 -10.38 -4.20
C MET A 843 15.08 -9.20 -3.83
N ASP A 844 15.01 -8.85 -2.54
CA ASP A 844 14.11 -7.85 -1.99
C ASP A 844 14.85 -6.51 -1.76
N LEU A 845 14.62 -5.55 -2.65
CA LEU A 845 15.21 -4.21 -2.61
C LEU A 845 14.79 -3.36 -1.40
N SER A 846 13.78 -3.78 -0.63
CA SER A 846 13.39 -3.10 0.62
C SER A 846 14.35 -3.39 1.77
N VAL A 847 15.09 -4.51 1.74
CA VAL A 847 15.89 -4.97 2.89
C VAL A 847 16.90 -3.91 3.37
N PRO A 848 17.73 -3.28 2.51
CA PRO A 848 18.63 -2.22 2.96
C PRO A 848 17.90 -1.01 3.59
N LYS A 849 16.76 -0.59 3.01
CA LYS A 849 15.92 0.48 3.59
C LYS A 849 15.41 0.09 4.97
N ARG A 850 14.91 -1.15 5.11
CA ARG A 850 14.33 -1.69 6.34
C ARG A 850 15.39 -1.83 7.44
N MET A 851 16.61 -2.27 7.11
CA MET A 851 17.75 -2.29 8.06
C MET A 851 18.13 -0.88 8.53
N LEU A 852 18.21 0.08 7.60
CA LEU A 852 18.45 1.49 7.92
C LEU A 852 17.34 2.05 8.85
N THR A 853 16.07 1.72 8.62
CA THR A 853 14.96 2.12 9.50
C THR A 853 15.14 1.60 10.93
N CYS A 854 15.57 0.35 11.12
CA CYS A 854 15.87 -0.19 12.45
C CYS A 854 17.03 0.55 13.16
N VAL A 855 18.11 0.85 12.43
CA VAL A 855 19.24 1.60 12.98
C VAL A 855 18.85 3.03 13.35
N ILE A 856 18.16 3.76 12.47
CA ILE A 856 17.68 5.12 12.73
C ILE A 856 16.77 5.13 13.96
N ALA A 857 15.82 4.19 14.06
CA ALA A 857 14.93 4.08 15.21
C ALA A 857 15.70 3.87 16.53
N ALA A 858 16.73 3.03 16.54
CA ALA A 858 17.58 2.77 17.71
C ALA A 858 18.43 3.99 18.13
N LEU A 859 19.00 4.70 17.15
CA LEU A 859 19.79 5.92 17.36
C LEU A 859 18.93 7.10 17.83
N LYS A 860 17.78 7.33 17.19
CA LYS A 860 16.83 8.40 17.57
C LYS A 860 16.23 8.16 18.96
N ALA A 861 15.88 6.90 19.30
CA ALA A 861 15.44 6.54 20.65
C ALA A 861 16.52 6.79 21.73
N ASN A 862 17.80 6.88 21.36
CA ASN A 862 18.91 7.26 22.24
C ASN A 862 19.32 8.75 22.13
N GLY A 863 18.55 9.58 21.43
CA GLY A 863 18.76 11.03 21.35
C GLY A 863 19.80 11.49 20.32
N SER A 864 20.18 10.63 19.36
CA SER A 864 20.91 11.12 18.18
C SER A 864 20.01 12.03 17.33
N LYS A 865 20.65 13.03 16.70
CA LYS A 865 20.02 14.04 15.82
C LYS A 865 20.33 13.80 14.34
N GLY A 866 21.26 12.90 14.05
CA GLY A 866 21.73 12.67 12.69
C GLY A 866 22.79 11.58 12.61
N LEU A 867 22.84 10.92 11.46
CA LEU A 867 23.85 9.92 11.13
C LEU A 867 24.55 10.22 9.82
N TYR A 868 25.80 9.80 9.68
CA TYR A 868 26.57 9.91 8.45
C TYR A 868 27.21 8.58 8.03
N CYS A 869 27.54 8.49 6.75
CA CYS A 869 28.35 7.44 6.15
C CYS A 869 29.57 8.07 5.45
N ARG A 870 30.70 7.36 5.45
CA ARG A 870 31.93 7.70 4.73
C ARG A 870 32.09 6.70 3.57
N ILE A 871 31.98 7.18 2.33
CA ILE A 871 31.88 6.34 1.13
C ILE A 871 33.02 6.70 0.17
N PRO A 872 33.76 5.74 -0.39
CA PRO A 872 34.78 6.02 -1.41
C PRO A 872 34.22 6.81 -2.61
N ALA A 873 34.93 7.85 -3.04
CA ALA A 873 34.51 8.78 -4.09
C ALA A 873 34.36 8.14 -5.49
N ASN A 874 34.90 6.94 -5.68
CA ASN A 874 34.71 6.12 -6.87
C ASN A 874 33.38 5.33 -6.85
N ASP A 875 32.81 4.99 -5.68
CA ASP A 875 31.53 4.30 -5.57
C ASP A 875 30.34 5.26 -5.66
N LYS A 876 30.13 5.73 -6.89
CA LYS A 876 28.97 6.55 -7.27
C LYS A 876 27.63 5.84 -7.03
N LYS A 877 27.58 4.50 -6.99
CA LYS A 877 26.32 3.76 -6.80
C LYS A 877 25.87 3.82 -5.35
N THR A 878 26.78 3.62 -4.40
CA THR A 878 26.48 3.75 -2.97
C THR A 878 26.15 5.19 -2.61
N ILE A 879 26.84 6.18 -3.19
CA ILE A 879 26.47 7.60 -3.05
C ILE A 879 25.04 7.84 -3.56
N GLU A 880 24.71 7.41 -4.80
CA GLU A 880 23.36 7.56 -5.37
C GLU A 880 22.28 6.83 -4.55
N PHE A 881 22.60 5.66 -3.98
CA PHE A 881 21.72 4.93 -3.06
C PHE A 881 21.40 5.77 -1.82
N TYR A 882 22.39 6.28 -1.09
CA TYR A 882 22.13 7.09 0.11
C TYR A 882 21.42 8.41 -0.21
N LEU A 883 21.74 9.09 -1.32
CA LEU A 883 21.02 10.29 -1.75
C LEU A 883 19.53 10.02 -2.04
N LYS A 884 19.19 8.86 -2.60
CA LYS A 884 17.79 8.40 -2.78
C LYS A 884 17.08 8.03 -1.47
N LEU A 885 17.83 7.92 -0.37
CA LEU A 885 17.34 7.70 1.00
C LEU A 885 17.50 8.95 1.88
N GLY A 886 17.38 10.13 1.28
CA GLY A 886 17.32 11.41 2.00
C GLY A 886 18.62 11.88 2.66
N PHE A 887 19.75 11.21 2.40
CA PHE A 887 21.06 11.74 2.79
C PHE A 887 21.48 12.89 1.87
N GLN A 888 22.37 13.74 2.36
CA GLN A 888 22.93 14.87 1.64
C GLN A 888 24.46 14.85 1.76
N THR A 889 25.17 15.23 0.69
CA THR A 889 26.63 15.33 0.70
C THR A 889 27.11 16.42 1.67
N ILE A 890 28.04 16.08 2.56
CA ILE A 890 28.58 17.00 3.56
C ILE A 890 29.80 17.73 3.00
N ASN A 891 29.69 19.05 2.84
CA ASN A 891 30.76 19.90 2.32
C ASN A 891 31.73 20.32 3.45
N ILE A 892 32.84 19.58 3.59
CA ILE A 892 33.93 19.86 4.55
C ILE A 892 34.80 20.99 4.01
N ARG A 893 35.02 22.05 4.81
CA ARG A 893 35.54 23.33 4.30
C ARG A 893 37.04 23.38 4.02
N ASN A 894 37.82 22.46 4.57
CA ASN A 894 39.29 22.42 4.48
C ASN A 894 39.84 21.04 4.08
N SER A 895 39.07 20.22 3.35
CA SER A 895 39.58 18.91 2.92
C SER A 895 40.70 19.07 1.89
N ILE A 896 41.94 18.72 2.27
CA ILE A 896 42.91 18.17 1.32
C ILE A 896 42.20 17.01 0.62
N ALA A 897 42.35 16.86 -0.71
CA ALA A 897 41.57 15.91 -1.50
C ALA A 897 41.59 14.49 -0.89
N THR A 898 40.52 14.14 -0.17
CA THR A 898 40.25 12.81 0.34
C THR A 898 39.58 12.00 -0.75
N ASP A 899 40.00 10.75 -0.96
CA ASP A 899 39.32 9.82 -1.87
C ASP A 899 37.95 9.35 -1.33
N ASP A 900 37.43 9.99 -0.28
CA ASP A 900 36.17 9.70 0.41
C ASP A 900 35.18 10.87 0.33
N VAL A 901 33.90 10.54 0.17
CA VAL A 901 32.72 11.42 0.20
C VAL A 901 31.91 11.10 1.45
N TYR A 902 31.56 12.13 2.22
CA TYR A 902 30.73 12.01 3.41
C TYR A 902 29.28 12.38 3.06
N VAL A 903 28.32 11.54 3.47
CA VAL A 903 26.88 11.80 3.31
C VAL A 903 26.18 11.71 4.66
N GLY A 904 25.31 12.67 4.98
CA GLY A 904 24.62 12.76 6.27
C GLY A 904 23.10 12.88 6.13
N ARG A 905 22.37 12.34 7.11
CA ARG A 905 20.91 12.51 7.26
C ARG A 905 20.58 12.93 8.69
N VAL A 906 19.71 13.94 8.82
CA VAL A 906 19.10 14.35 10.10
C VAL A 906 17.96 13.38 10.43
N ILE A 907 17.80 13.01 11.72
CA ILE A 907 16.83 11.99 12.18
C ILE A 907 16.02 12.41 13.39
#